data_AF-A0A352DXH2-F1
#
_entry.id   AF-A0A352DXH2-F1
#
_cell.length_a   1.000
_cell.length_b   1.000
_cell.length_c   1.000
_cell.angle_alpha   90.00
_cell.angle_beta   90.00
_cell.angle_gamma   90.00
#
_symmetry.space_group_name_H-M   'P 1'
#
loop_
_entity.id
_entity.type
_entity.pdbx_description
1 polymer ?
#
loop_
_entity_poly.entity_id
_entity_poly.type
_entity_poly.pdbx_seq_one_letter_code
_entity_poly.pdbx_strand_id
1 'polypeptide(L)'
;PAATPATTQVFITRSGRDEMALVPEPLFRLLADSASSEGAARVAGCSVLVPEADDSSPWKIVVDLDSDIGATLVLDQTADGGAWVPPREADLPPGILARVDGRRMRLTSAVAGRHRVALEVVPAVRRAGGVSTAVAGIPVAPTATVQLVDALETPVRAAPGSILCERAAAGAPFLTIPEAAAGLGEPSFDVAGATRVRMVRPLDRRDRLATRVEVRDAVNDLTWEGDGCRLDATFDVDGGGAIMRSLLVRADERLVDVSAESGTVPLALDRLEAGRWLVRFPEPLRGQVVLRVRARMPLADPVGIFDVPFVMLEATGADRPTVRLSSAQEFDAVLDVPATATGPASDMGVRLPQRVTVRRRPQLPRGVQTLSVDFAADRVGLALRAQVEATATALVRLSLRVPPTCVIDRLRLTDEDASSAVDLVWSRSADDRVTAIVQRPLAGRFRLEVDGRIPSAPEPEGPLPLLRADLAGGAPLLVAWRAEPPGRLLVPASSAANAPAERAGTLEIADTDPVVAYRYLPDPEGVRRASTRGSGERGPDGREPDDAVADEPRAEDRGADGAASVASQDADRGARVEGIEVFMALDGHGRARGLARFDVETAEPVVRFVLPAQARPYDVLVDGVEATAVPRDSDVWEVALHDVGWPRSVLVLFARDFGAHVATGQPLEIAPPAVLGMQAREVVWTFHAPHGSTLRFFGPSLQAGASAVERVRTARREALAARFEEALGRLGPERHERLDALAKVRREGRALPLETAWQDAVGWRPATEETDQVVEVGDAPLTVRVVRSTDASTPQRVIATAALLAIFTIGSLVFALVHATRSAPSRTRRWLVVWPLLGLAGLAWIALLVPVWPGAVLVAAAVAAWWDGGRTRRRPLSGVGAGDSTALLNTAR
;
A
#
# COMPACT_ATOMS: atom_id res chain seq x y z
N PRO A 1 -37.05 -66.73 19.91
CA PRO A 1 -35.86 -67.48 20.34
C PRO A 1 -34.90 -66.55 21.10
N ALA A 2 -34.69 -66.82 22.39
CA ALA A 2 -33.88 -66.01 23.29
C ALA A 2 -32.44 -65.86 22.75
N ALA A 3 -31.95 -64.61 22.72
CA ALA A 3 -30.58 -64.31 22.37
C ALA A 3 -29.65 -64.83 23.48
N THR A 4 -28.79 -65.77 23.13
CA THR A 4 -27.67 -66.21 23.96
C THR A 4 -26.81 -64.97 24.29
N PRO A 5 -26.47 -64.71 25.57
CA PRO A 5 -25.56 -63.61 25.89
C PRO A 5 -24.21 -63.89 25.23
N ALA A 6 -23.73 -62.94 24.43
CA ALA A 6 -22.42 -63.00 23.80
C ALA A 6 -21.36 -63.10 24.91
N THR A 7 -20.73 -64.27 25.04
CA THR A 7 -19.55 -64.46 25.88
C THR A 7 -18.44 -63.57 25.34
N THR A 8 -18.18 -62.44 26.00
CA THR A 8 -17.04 -61.58 25.70
C THR A 8 -15.76 -62.37 25.95
N GLN A 9 -15.01 -62.71 24.90
CA GLN A 9 -13.67 -63.24 25.05
C GLN A 9 -12.76 -62.13 25.59
N VAL A 10 -12.01 -62.45 26.64
CA VAL A 10 -11.11 -61.52 27.32
C VAL A 10 -9.69 -62.01 27.12
N PHE A 11 -8.84 -61.14 26.56
CA PHE A 11 -7.44 -61.44 26.24
C PHE A 11 -6.53 -60.86 27.33
N ILE A 12 -5.45 -61.56 27.64
CA ILE A 12 -4.45 -61.10 28.61
C ILE A 12 -3.36 -60.36 27.85
N THR A 13 -3.14 -59.08 28.14
CA THR A 13 -2.09 -58.25 27.54
C THR A 13 -1.20 -57.62 28.63
N ARG A 14 0.08 -57.40 28.32
CA ARG A 14 1.03 -56.74 29.24
C ARG A 14 0.84 -55.23 29.17
N SER A 15 0.49 -54.61 30.29
CA SER A 15 0.68 -53.17 30.47
C SER A 15 2.09 -52.92 31.00
N GLY A 16 2.80 -51.94 30.44
CA GLY A 16 4.20 -51.65 30.81
C GLY A 16 4.40 -51.55 32.33
N ARG A 17 5.54 -52.09 32.79
CA ARG A 17 5.91 -52.38 34.20
C ARG A 17 5.21 -53.59 34.84
N ASP A 18 5.28 -54.73 34.15
CA ASP A 18 5.08 -56.08 34.71
C ASP A 18 3.66 -56.42 35.23
N GLU A 19 2.65 -55.62 34.88
CA GLU A 19 1.25 -55.89 35.21
C GLU A 19 0.49 -56.44 33.99
N MET A 20 -0.37 -57.45 34.23
CA MET A 20 -1.18 -58.10 33.21
C MET A 20 -2.62 -57.56 33.28
N ALA A 21 -3.11 -57.00 32.18
CA ALA A 21 -4.46 -56.47 32.08
C ALA A 21 -5.36 -57.41 31.26
N LEU A 22 -6.60 -57.59 31.74
CA LEU A 22 -7.66 -58.33 31.08
C LEU A 22 -8.45 -57.38 30.17
N VAL A 23 -8.33 -57.57 28.85
CA VAL A 23 -8.89 -56.66 27.86
C VAL A 23 -9.96 -57.37 27.01
N PRO A 24 -11.18 -56.82 26.90
CA PRO A 24 -12.22 -57.35 26.01
C PRO A 24 -11.77 -57.40 24.55
N GLU A 25 -12.15 -58.45 23.80
CA GLU A 25 -11.77 -58.65 22.39
C GLU A 25 -11.89 -57.40 21.49
N PRO A 26 -12.97 -56.58 21.54
CA PRO A 26 -13.07 -55.41 20.68
C PRO A 26 -12.00 -54.35 20.99
N LEU A 27 -11.68 -54.17 22.29
CA LEU A 27 -10.64 -53.25 22.74
C LEU A 27 -9.25 -53.81 22.43
N PHE A 28 -9.06 -55.13 22.50
CA PHE A 28 -7.82 -55.79 22.09
C PHE A 28 -7.56 -55.63 20.59
N ARG A 29 -8.58 -55.76 19.74
CA ARG A 29 -8.43 -55.52 18.29
C ARG A 29 -8.12 -54.05 17.99
N LEU A 30 -8.80 -53.12 18.67
CA LEU A 30 -8.48 -51.68 18.56
C LEU A 30 -7.05 -51.37 19.02
N LEU A 31 -6.61 -51.99 20.11
CA LEU A 31 -5.25 -51.85 20.62
C LEU A 31 -4.21 -52.51 19.72
N ALA A 32 -4.51 -53.67 19.13
CA ALA A 32 -3.67 -54.36 18.16
C ALA A 32 -3.56 -53.59 16.83
N ASP A 33 -4.65 -52.97 16.37
CA ASP A 33 -4.64 -52.08 15.21
C ASP A 33 -3.83 -50.80 15.51
N SER A 34 -3.92 -50.24 16.72
CA SER A 34 -3.06 -49.11 17.10
C SER A 34 -1.59 -49.51 17.34
N ALA A 35 -1.32 -50.70 17.89
CA ALA A 35 0.02 -51.23 18.10
C ALA A 35 0.69 -51.69 16.79
N SER A 36 -0.10 -51.99 15.74
CA SER A 36 0.42 -52.26 14.41
C SER A 36 1.07 -51.03 13.74
N SER A 37 0.88 -49.83 14.31
CA SER A 37 1.65 -48.64 13.96
C SER A 37 3.05 -48.58 14.60
N GLU A 38 3.33 -49.38 15.63
CA GLU A 38 4.68 -49.50 16.24
C GLU A 38 5.57 -50.54 15.51
N GLY A 39 5.00 -51.35 14.59
CA GLY A 39 5.73 -52.35 13.78
C GLY A 39 5.91 -51.99 12.30
N ALA A 40 5.69 -50.73 11.91
CA ALA A 40 5.86 -50.30 10.52
C ALA A 40 7.35 -50.13 10.19
N ALA A 41 7.84 -50.79 9.14
CA ALA A 41 9.20 -50.58 8.66
C ALA A 41 9.37 -49.12 8.20
N ARG A 42 10.37 -48.43 8.73
CA ARG A 42 10.63 -47.02 8.41
C ARG A 42 11.49 -46.93 7.16
N VAL A 43 11.09 -46.07 6.22
CA VAL A 43 11.90 -45.78 5.04
C VAL A 43 12.84 -44.62 5.35
N ALA A 44 14.14 -44.89 5.35
CA ALA A 44 15.20 -43.91 5.61
C ALA A 44 15.60 -43.14 4.34
N GLY A 45 15.53 -43.79 3.18
CA GLY A 45 15.93 -43.23 1.90
C GLY A 45 15.33 -43.99 0.72
N CYS A 46 15.18 -43.30 -0.42
CA CYS A 46 14.69 -43.89 -1.66
C CYS A 46 15.49 -43.36 -2.86
N SER A 47 15.93 -44.23 -3.76
CA SER A 47 16.55 -43.83 -5.03
C SER A 47 15.88 -44.55 -6.18
N VAL A 48 15.48 -43.81 -7.21
CA VAL A 48 14.79 -44.33 -8.39
C VAL A 48 15.71 -44.19 -9.59
N LEU A 49 16.14 -45.31 -10.16
CA LEU A 49 16.91 -45.32 -11.40
C LEU A 49 15.94 -45.54 -12.57
N VAL A 50 15.92 -44.56 -13.48
CA VAL A 50 15.05 -44.56 -14.65
C VAL A 50 15.89 -44.71 -15.91
N PRO A 51 15.68 -45.76 -16.72
CA PRO A 51 16.35 -45.90 -18.01
C PRO A 51 16.07 -44.70 -18.92
N GLU A 52 17.11 -44.13 -19.53
CA GLU A 52 16.97 -42.98 -20.44
C GLU A 52 16.28 -43.37 -21.76
N ALA A 53 16.57 -44.57 -22.27
CA ALA A 53 16.31 -44.94 -23.65
C ALA A 53 14.85 -45.30 -23.97
N ASP A 54 14.06 -45.74 -22.98
CA ASP A 54 12.69 -46.22 -23.20
C ASP A 54 11.76 -45.87 -22.01
N ASP A 55 10.51 -45.58 -22.34
CA ASP A 55 9.48 -45.12 -21.41
C ASP A 55 8.80 -46.26 -20.67
N SER A 56 8.76 -47.44 -21.29
CA SER A 56 8.14 -48.65 -20.73
C SER A 56 9.11 -49.53 -19.95
N SER A 57 10.41 -49.21 -19.98
CA SER A 57 11.41 -50.01 -19.28
C SER A 57 11.19 -49.95 -17.76
N PRO A 58 11.36 -51.08 -17.05
CA PRO A 58 11.23 -51.11 -15.60
C PRO A 58 12.15 -50.08 -14.93
N TRP A 59 11.62 -49.38 -13.93
CA TRP A 59 12.40 -48.50 -13.06
C TRP A 59 12.89 -49.30 -11.86
N LYS A 60 14.14 -49.07 -11.46
CA LYS A 60 14.72 -49.69 -10.26
C LYS A 60 14.54 -48.75 -9.08
N ILE A 61 13.74 -49.15 -8.11
CA ILE A 61 13.50 -48.43 -6.85
C ILE A 61 14.34 -49.09 -5.76
N VAL A 62 15.36 -48.38 -5.29
CA VAL A 62 16.23 -48.77 -4.20
C VAL A 62 15.76 -48.11 -2.92
N VAL A 63 15.36 -48.91 -1.93
CA VAL A 63 14.79 -48.44 -0.66
C VAL A 63 15.72 -48.80 0.49
N ASP A 64 16.09 -47.80 1.28
CA ASP A 64 16.79 -47.99 2.55
C ASP A 64 15.75 -48.12 3.67
N LEU A 65 15.61 -49.33 4.22
CA LEU A 65 14.64 -49.72 5.22
C LEU A 65 15.30 -49.83 6.58
N ASP A 66 14.70 -49.23 7.60
CA ASP A 66 15.03 -49.43 9.01
C ASP A 66 13.85 -50.17 9.65
N SER A 67 14.05 -51.42 10.04
CA SER A 67 12.95 -52.33 10.38
C SER A 67 13.27 -53.16 11.62
N ASP A 68 12.29 -53.34 12.48
CA ASP A 68 12.32 -54.35 13.54
C ASP A 68 11.91 -55.74 13.01
N ILE A 69 12.14 -56.78 13.81
CA ILE A 69 11.72 -58.14 13.47
C ILE A 69 10.19 -58.18 13.31
N GLY A 70 9.72 -58.70 12.19
CA GLY A 70 8.30 -58.80 11.82
C GLY A 70 7.73 -57.54 11.16
N ALA A 71 8.51 -56.47 11.03
CA ALA A 71 8.03 -55.23 10.46
C ALA A 71 7.64 -55.38 8.99
N THR A 72 6.56 -54.72 8.59
CA THR A 72 5.98 -54.82 7.25
C THR A 72 5.91 -53.45 6.56
N LEU A 73 6.32 -53.39 5.29
CA LEU A 73 6.10 -52.24 4.40
C LEU A 73 5.22 -52.66 3.21
N VAL A 74 4.21 -51.86 2.88
CA VAL A 74 3.36 -52.07 1.71
C VAL A 74 3.57 -50.93 0.73
N LEU A 75 3.91 -51.29 -0.51
CA LEU A 75 4.07 -50.37 -1.63
C LEU A 75 2.95 -50.63 -2.64
N ASP A 76 2.11 -49.63 -2.90
CA ASP A 76 0.90 -49.77 -3.71
C ASP A 76 0.96 -48.91 -4.98
N GLN A 77 0.85 -49.55 -6.14
CA GLN A 77 0.80 -48.90 -7.47
C GLN A 77 -0.63 -48.75 -8.01
N THR A 78 -1.66 -49.06 -7.21
CA THR A 78 -3.06 -49.12 -7.67
C THR A 78 -3.55 -47.79 -8.24
N ALA A 79 -3.23 -46.68 -7.58
CA ALA A 79 -3.62 -45.32 -7.97
C ALA A 79 -2.87 -44.83 -9.23
N ASP A 80 -1.66 -45.33 -9.47
CA ASP A 80 -0.77 -44.88 -10.53
C ASP A 80 -0.84 -45.75 -11.78
N GLY A 81 -1.33 -46.98 -11.65
CA GLY A 81 -1.47 -47.93 -12.74
C GLY A 81 -0.21 -48.76 -13.04
N GLY A 82 0.88 -48.53 -12.31
CA GLY A 82 2.12 -49.30 -12.45
C GLY A 82 1.98 -50.74 -11.95
N ALA A 83 3.00 -51.56 -12.21
CA ALA A 83 3.04 -52.96 -11.80
C ALA A 83 4.43 -53.34 -11.28
N TRP A 84 4.49 -54.02 -10.13
CA TRP A 84 5.75 -54.52 -9.59
C TRP A 84 6.21 -55.76 -10.35
N VAL A 85 7.52 -55.84 -10.63
CA VAL A 85 8.17 -57.06 -11.11
C VAL A 85 8.51 -57.92 -9.89
N PRO A 86 8.15 -59.21 -9.86
CA PRO A 86 8.53 -60.11 -8.76
C PRO A 86 10.06 -60.20 -8.63
N PRO A 87 10.65 -59.80 -7.49
CA PRO A 87 12.09 -59.92 -7.28
C PRO A 87 12.48 -61.39 -7.17
N ARG A 88 13.69 -61.73 -7.62
CA ARG A 88 14.26 -63.05 -7.34
C ARG A 88 14.72 -63.07 -5.88
N GLU A 89 14.54 -64.20 -5.22
CA GLU A 89 14.92 -64.36 -3.81
C GLU A 89 16.42 -64.09 -3.56
N ALA A 90 17.26 -64.37 -4.56
CA ALA A 90 18.70 -64.08 -4.53
C ALA A 90 19.05 -62.58 -4.58
N ASP A 91 18.14 -61.73 -5.06
CA ASP A 91 18.36 -60.28 -5.21
C ASP A 91 17.91 -59.49 -3.95
N LEU A 92 17.26 -60.17 -3.00
CA LEU A 92 16.82 -59.58 -1.74
C LEU A 92 17.89 -59.74 -0.64
N PRO A 93 18.03 -58.77 0.27
CA PRO A 93 18.88 -58.92 1.45
C PRO A 93 18.45 -60.11 2.32
N PRO A 94 19.39 -60.77 3.02
CA PRO A 94 19.08 -61.87 3.92
C PRO A 94 18.03 -61.47 4.97
N GLY A 95 16.95 -62.25 5.05
CA GLY A 95 15.86 -62.04 6.01
C GLY A 95 14.80 -61.03 5.56
N ILE A 96 14.88 -60.47 4.34
CA ILE A 96 13.77 -59.71 3.75
C ILE A 96 12.95 -60.62 2.82
N LEU A 97 11.66 -60.71 3.07
CA LEU A 97 10.71 -61.44 2.24
C LEU A 97 9.84 -60.45 1.45
N ALA A 98 9.79 -60.61 0.13
CA ALA A 98 8.94 -59.80 -0.75
C ALA A 98 7.80 -60.65 -1.32
N ARG A 99 6.57 -60.14 -1.24
CA ARG A 99 5.39 -60.76 -1.86
C ARG A 99 4.69 -59.74 -2.75
N VAL A 100 4.57 -60.09 -4.03
CA VAL A 100 3.80 -59.31 -5.01
C VAL A 100 2.39 -59.87 -5.11
N ASP A 101 1.41 -58.99 -5.04
CA ASP A 101 0.00 -59.27 -5.33
C ASP A 101 -0.51 -58.22 -6.32
N GLY A 102 -0.31 -58.49 -7.61
CA GLY A 102 -0.61 -57.58 -8.71
C GLY A 102 0.12 -56.23 -8.59
N ARG A 103 -0.61 -55.19 -8.19
CA ARG A 103 -0.08 -53.82 -8.05
C ARG A 103 0.48 -53.50 -6.65
N ARG A 104 0.40 -54.45 -5.71
CA ARG A 104 0.88 -54.28 -4.34
C ARG A 104 2.11 -55.15 -4.10
N MET A 105 3.14 -54.55 -3.51
CA MET A 105 4.31 -55.25 -2.99
C MET A 105 4.27 -55.16 -1.47
N ARG A 106 4.40 -56.29 -0.79
CA ARG A 106 4.58 -56.36 0.66
C ARG A 106 5.98 -56.86 0.97
N LEU A 107 6.76 -56.05 1.68
CA LEU A 107 8.05 -56.42 2.24
C LEU A 107 7.86 -56.75 3.71
N THR A 108 8.37 -57.89 4.16
CA THR A 108 8.36 -58.32 5.56
C THR A 108 9.78 -58.60 6.01
N SER A 109 10.18 -58.01 7.13
CA SER A 109 11.51 -58.22 7.70
C SER A 109 11.48 -59.35 8.74
N ALA A 110 12.31 -60.37 8.56
CA ALA A 110 12.52 -61.43 9.54
C ALA A 110 13.68 -61.11 10.51
N VAL A 111 14.42 -60.03 10.27
CA VAL A 111 15.62 -59.63 11.03
C VAL A 111 15.64 -58.12 11.28
N ALA A 112 15.88 -57.70 12.52
CA ALA A 112 15.99 -56.27 12.83
C ALA A 112 17.24 -55.65 12.20
N GLY A 113 17.15 -54.38 11.80
CA GLY A 113 18.27 -53.58 11.33
C GLY A 113 17.96 -52.78 10.06
N ARG A 114 19.04 -52.25 9.48
CA ARG A 114 19.00 -51.48 8.24
C ARG A 114 19.26 -52.36 7.02
N HIS A 115 18.36 -52.31 6.07
CA HIS A 115 18.37 -53.12 4.86
C HIS A 115 18.28 -52.23 3.63
N ARG A 116 18.99 -52.57 2.56
CA ARG A 116 18.89 -51.89 1.27
C ARG A 116 18.28 -52.83 0.25
N VAL A 117 17.07 -52.54 -0.20
CA VAL A 117 16.29 -53.42 -1.08
C VAL A 117 16.13 -52.77 -2.45
N ALA A 118 16.51 -53.46 -3.51
CA ALA A 118 16.27 -53.03 -4.88
C ALA A 118 15.03 -53.75 -5.44
N LEU A 119 14.08 -52.98 -5.94
CA LEU A 119 12.82 -53.46 -6.51
C LEU A 119 12.65 -52.92 -7.92
N GLU A 120 11.95 -53.65 -8.78
CA GLU A 120 11.64 -53.20 -10.12
C GLU A 120 10.15 -52.92 -10.28
N VAL A 121 9.82 -51.79 -10.90
CA VAL A 121 8.43 -51.41 -11.23
C VAL A 121 8.32 -51.05 -12.70
N VAL A 122 7.34 -51.63 -13.38
CA VAL A 122 6.94 -51.18 -14.72
C VAL A 122 6.02 -49.96 -14.55
N PRO A 123 6.43 -48.76 -15.00
CA PRO A 123 5.62 -47.56 -14.84
C PRO A 123 4.37 -47.60 -15.72
N ALA A 124 3.32 -46.88 -15.32
CA ALA A 124 2.17 -46.66 -16.19
C ALA A 124 2.52 -45.60 -17.25
N VAL A 125 2.51 -46.00 -18.51
CA VAL A 125 2.79 -45.10 -19.64
C VAL A 125 1.50 -44.62 -20.28
N ARG A 126 1.34 -43.30 -20.37
CA ARG A 126 0.24 -42.63 -21.09
C ARG A 126 0.81 -41.65 -22.11
N ARG A 127 0.25 -41.68 -23.32
CA ARG A 127 0.59 -40.74 -24.41
C ARG A 127 -0.59 -39.82 -24.66
N ALA A 128 -0.33 -38.51 -24.68
CA ALA A 128 -1.35 -37.49 -24.92
C ALA A 128 -0.69 -36.26 -25.56
N GLY A 129 -1.32 -35.69 -26.59
CA GLY A 129 -0.70 -34.63 -27.39
C GLY A 129 0.66 -35.08 -27.95
N GLY A 130 1.69 -34.23 -27.79
CA GLY A 130 3.05 -34.49 -28.26
C GLY A 130 3.98 -35.18 -27.25
N VAL A 131 3.47 -35.71 -26.13
CA VAL A 131 4.32 -36.24 -25.05
C VAL A 131 3.90 -37.64 -24.58
N SER A 132 4.89 -38.35 -24.06
CA SER A 132 4.77 -39.58 -23.29
C SER A 132 5.00 -39.27 -21.81
N THR A 133 4.17 -39.86 -20.95
CA THR A 133 4.23 -39.71 -19.50
C THR A 133 4.29 -41.08 -18.85
N ALA A 134 5.34 -41.35 -18.09
CA ALA A 134 5.52 -42.59 -17.33
C ALA A 134 5.42 -42.28 -15.84
N VAL A 135 4.56 -42.98 -15.11
CA VAL A 135 4.26 -42.72 -13.68
C VAL A 135 4.51 -43.97 -12.84
N ALA A 136 5.14 -43.81 -11.68
CA ALA A 136 5.21 -44.84 -10.65
C ALA A 136 5.08 -44.22 -9.24
N GLY A 137 4.43 -44.96 -8.35
CA GLY A 137 4.43 -44.70 -6.92
C GLY A 137 5.78 -45.05 -6.28
N ILE A 138 6.19 -44.26 -5.30
CA ILE A 138 7.42 -44.47 -4.52
C ILE A 138 7.10 -44.37 -3.03
N PRO A 139 7.87 -45.04 -2.14
CA PRO A 139 7.70 -44.83 -0.71
C PRO A 139 8.08 -43.41 -0.30
N VAL A 140 7.34 -42.84 0.65
CA VAL A 140 7.69 -41.55 1.25
C VAL A 140 8.98 -41.72 2.05
N ALA A 141 9.99 -40.94 1.71
CA ALA A 141 11.28 -40.94 2.40
C ALA A 141 11.75 -39.49 2.65
N PRO A 142 12.49 -39.24 3.75
CA PRO A 142 13.07 -37.92 4.02
C PRO A 142 14.13 -37.53 2.98
N THR A 143 14.82 -38.51 2.39
CA THR A 143 15.68 -38.35 1.22
C THR A 143 15.15 -39.22 0.10
N ALA A 144 14.80 -38.61 -1.03
CA ALA A 144 14.40 -39.38 -2.20
C ALA A 144 14.94 -38.74 -3.48
N THR A 145 15.58 -39.53 -4.35
CA THR A 145 16.14 -39.02 -5.60
C THR A 145 15.70 -39.85 -6.80
N VAL A 146 15.64 -39.21 -7.96
CA VAL A 146 15.50 -39.89 -9.25
C VAL A 146 16.73 -39.61 -10.09
N GLN A 147 17.33 -40.65 -10.65
CA GLN A 147 18.49 -40.59 -11.53
C GLN A 147 18.13 -41.19 -12.88
N LEU A 148 18.60 -40.55 -13.95
CA LEU A 148 18.54 -41.13 -15.28
C LEU A 148 19.77 -41.99 -15.49
N VAL A 149 19.59 -43.19 -16.02
CA VAL A 149 20.68 -44.14 -16.22
C VAL A 149 20.69 -44.69 -17.64
N ASP A 150 21.89 -45.03 -18.13
CA ASP A 150 22.06 -45.77 -19.37
C ASP A 150 21.80 -47.28 -19.18
N ALA A 151 22.04 -48.08 -20.23
CA ALA A 151 21.88 -49.53 -20.19
C ALA A 151 22.85 -50.25 -19.22
N LEU A 152 23.90 -49.56 -18.75
CA LEU A 152 24.88 -50.06 -17.78
C LEU A 152 24.61 -49.54 -16.37
N GLU A 153 23.41 -48.97 -16.13
CA GLU A 153 23.03 -48.31 -14.86
C GLU A 153 23.93 -47.12 -14.48
N THR A 154 24.64 -46.52 -15.44
CA THR A 154 25.50 -45.36 -15.18
C THR A 154 24.69 -44.07 -15.25
N PRO A 155 24.82 -43.14 -14.29
CA PRO A 155 24.08 -41.87 -14.32
C PRO A 155 24.36 -41.04 -15.57
N VAL A 156 23.30 -40.61 -16.25
CA VAL A 156 23.36 -39.77 -17.45
C VAL A 156 22.63 -38.45 -17.19
N ARG A 157 23.20 -37.36 -17.71
CA ARG A 157 22.51 -36.07 -17.74
C ARG A 157 21.71 -35.93 -19.02
N ALA A 158 20.43 -35.61 -18.89
CA ALA A 158 19.59 -35.32 -20.04
C ALA A 158 19.86 -33.94 -20.62
N ALA A 159 19.63 -33.79 -21.92
CA ALA A 159 19.66 -32.48 -22.55
C ALA A 159 18.50 -31.60 -22.02
N PRO A 160 18.70 -30.27 -21.87
CA PRO A 160 17.63 -29.39 -21.39
C PRO A 160 16.35 -29.50 -22.23
N GLY A 161 15.25 -29.84 -21.56
CA GLY A 161 13.94 -30.01 -22.20
C GLY A 161 13.75 -31.33 -22.96
N SER A 162 14.71 -32.26 -22.99
CA SER A 162 14.45 -33.60 -23.57
C SER A 162 13.63 -34.50 -22.64
N ILE A 163 13.69 -34.22 -21.33
CA ILE A 163 12.94 -34.92 -20.29
C ILE A 163 12.64 -33.97 -19.14
N LEU A 164 11.49 -34.16 -18.50
CA LEU A 164 11.16 -33.52 -17.23
C LEU A 164 10.88 -34.58 -16.18
N CYS A 165 11.34 -34.32 -14.96
CA CYS A 165 10.97 -35.08 -13.77
C CYS A 165 9.96 -34.26 -12.96
N GLU A 166 8.95 -34.94 -12.45
CA GLU A 166 7.91 -34.35 -11.62
C GLU A 166 7.59 -35.22 -10.43
N ARG A 167 7.20 -34.56 -9.35
CA ARG A 167 6.81 -35.23 -8.11
C ARG A 167 5.42 -34.82 -7.68
N ALA A 168 4.73 -35.72 -6.99
CA ALA A 168 3.47 -35.45 -6.32
C ALA A 168 3.42 -36.13 -4.96
N ALA A 169 2.87 -35.44 -3.97
CA ALA A 169 2.39 -36.06 -2.74
C ALA A 169 1.06 -36.82 -2.99
N ALA A 170 0.57 -37.53 -1.97
CA ALA A 170 -0.71 -38.21 -2.04
C ALA A 170 -1.83 -37.19 -2.31
N GLY A 171 -2.63 -37.41 -3.36
CA GLY A 171 -3.73 -36.53 -3.75
C GLY A 171 -3.33 -35.19 -4.38
N ALA A 172 -2.07 -34.76 -4.27
CA ALA A 172 -1.58 -33.51 -4.84
C ALA A 172 -1.34 -33.59 -6.37
N PRO A 173 -1.36 -32.45 -7.10
CA PRO A 173 -0.94 -32.41 -8.49
C PRO A 173 0.58 -32.61 -8.62
N PHE A 174 1.01 -33.03 -9.80
CA PHE A 174 2.44 -33.17 -10.13
C PHE A 174 3.08 -31.82 -10.42
N LEU A 175 4.22 -31.56 -9.76
CA LEU A 175 5.02 -30.35 -9.95
C LEU A 175 6.38 -30.70 -10.56
N THR A 176 6.80 -29.91 -11.54
CA THR A 176 8.10 -30.06 -12.18
C THR A 176 9.21 -29.65 -11.24
N ILE A 177 10.24 -30.49 -11.15
CA ILE A 177 11.42 -30.23 -10.33
C ILE A 177 12.64 -30.00 -11.22
N PRO A 178 13.49 -29.03 -10.89
CA PRO A 178 14.75 -28.84 -11.60
C PRO A 178 15.70 -30.00 -11.30
N GLU A 179 16.53 -30.36 -12.28
CA GLU A 179 17.69 -31.22 -12.04
C GLU A 179 18.68 -30.47 -11.14
N ALA A 180 19.31 -31.16 -10.18
CA ALA A 180 20.30 -30.55 -9.30
C ALA A 180 21.45 -29.90 -10.11
N ALA A 181 21.83 -28.68 -9.73
CA ALA A 181 22.90 -27.94 -10.39
C ALA A 181 24.23 -28.69 -10.29
N ALA A 182 25.08 -28.57 -11.33
CA ALA A 182 26.36 -29.26 -11.41
C ALA A 182 27.31 -28.82 -10.28
N GLY A 183 27.36 -29.57 -9.19
CA GLY A 183 28.32 -29.40 -8.10
C GLY A 183 28.64 -30.75 -7.49
N LEU A 184 29.83 -31.29 -7.81
CA LEU A 184 30.49 -32.50 -7.26
C LEU A 184 29.69 -33.82 -7.12
N GLY A 185 28.38 -33.84 -7.40
CA GLY A 185 27.50 -35.02 -7.32
C GLY A 185 26.93 -35.44 -8.68
N GLU A 186 26.34 -36.64 -8.69
CA GLU A 186 25.70 -37.23 -9.87
C GLU A 186 24.41 -36.49 -10.26
N PRO A 187 24.09 -36.38 -11.57
CA PRO A 187 22.86 -35.74 -12.04
C PRO A 187 21.63 -36.46 -11.48
N SER A 188 20.85 -35.74 -10.67
CA SER A 188 19.66 -36.30 -10.00
C SER A 188 18.59 -35.24 -9.76
N PHE A 189 17.35 -35.72 -9.59
CA PHE A 189 16.18 -34.93 -9.24
C PHE A 189 15.79 -35.22 -7.80
N ASP A 190 15.60 -34.18 -6.98
CA ASP A 190 15.14 -34.32 -5.59
C ASP A 190 13.61 -34.49 -5.54
N VAL A 191 13.18 -35.68 -5.11
CA VAL A 191 11.77 -36.07 -4.95
C VAL A 191 11.40 -36.36 -3.49
N ALA A 192 12.16 -35.82 -2.52
CA ALA A 192 11.89 -36.01 -1.10
C ALA A 192 10.42 -35.71 -0.74
N GLY A 193 9.85 -36.54 0.13
CA GLY A 193 8.45 -36.44 0.58
C GLY A 193 7.39 -36.77 -0.47
N ALA A 194 7.76 -37.13 -1.71
CA ALA A 194 6.80 -37.52 -2.73
C ALA A 194 6.31 -38.95 -2.51
N THR A 195 5.07 -39.22 -2.93
CA THR A 195 4.52 -40.58 -3.01
C THR A 195 4.51 -41.10 -4.44
N ARG A 196 4.73 -40.21 -5.42
CA ARG A 196 4.64 -40.50 -6.85
C ARG A 196 5.62 -39.67 -7.63
N VAL A 197 6.20 -40.27 -8.65
CA VAL A 197 7.10 -39.60 -9.60
C VAL A 197 6.59 -39.83 -11.01
N ARG A 198 6.72 -38.80 -11.84
CA ARG A 198 6.37 -38.84 -13.26
C ARG A 198 7.53 -38.35 -14.10
N MET A 199 7.89 -39.16 -15.09
CA MET A 199 8.85 -38.79 -16.13
C MET A 199 8.08 -38.41 -17.40
N VAL A 200 8.46 -37.30 -18.01
CA VAL A 200 7.79 -36.75 -19.20
C VAL A 200 8.81 -36.60 -20.32
N ARG A 201 8.49 -37.12 -21.49
CA ARG A 201 9.34 -37.04 -22.69
C ARG A 201 8.51 -36.63 -23.91
N PRO A 202 9.08 -35.90 -24.87
CA PRO A 202 8.46 -35.73 -26.18
C PRO A 202 8.31 -37.08 -26.91
N LEU A 203 7.25 -37.25 -27.69
CA LEU A 203 7.08 -38.44 -28.53
C LEU A 203 8.09 -38.47 -29.69
N ASP A 204 8.38 -37.32 -30.29
CA ASP A 204 9.49 -37.15 -31.24
C ASP A 204 10.68 -36.50 -30.51
N ARG A 205 11.82 -37.20 -30.50
CA ARG A 205 13.04 -36.78 -29.80
C ARG A 205 13.66 -35.49 -30.34
N ARG A 206 13.22 -35.01 -31.50
CA ARG A 206 13.63 -33.70 -32.03
C ARG A 206 12.96 -32.54 -31.32
N ASP A 207 11.82 -32.80 -30.68
CA ASP A 207 11.08 -31.79 -29.95
C ASP A 207 11.64 -31.58 -28.54
N ARG A 208 11.23 -30.48 -27.92
CA ARG A 208 11.62 -30.12 -26.56
C ARG A 208 10.40 -29.80 -25.72
N LEU A 209 10.48 -30.10 -24.43
CA LEU A 209 9.54 -29.68 -23.41
C LEU A 209 9.91 -28.29 -22.94
N ALA A 210 8.90 -27.43 -22.74
CA ALA A 210 9.10 -26.10 -22.21
C ALA A 210 9.55 -26.19 -20.75
N THR A 211 10.76 -25.71 -20.47
CA THR A 211 11.30 -25.55 -19.09
C THR A 211 11.13 -24.12 -18.58
N ARG A 212 11.03 -23.17 -19.52
CA ARG A 212 10.69 -21.76 -19.33
C ARG A 212 9.78 -21.35 -20.47
N VAL A 213 8.95 -20.36 -20.22
CA VAL A 213 8.09 -19.76 -21.24
C VAL A 213 8.38 -18.27 -21.31
N GLU A 214 8.16 -17.67 -22.47
CA GLU A 214 8.25 -16.23 -22.66
C GLU A 214 6.84 -15.63 -22.55
N VAL A 215 6.70 -14.59 -21.74
CA VAL A 215 5.44 -13.84 -21.62
C VAL A 215 5.57 -12.58 -22.45
N ARG A 216 4.84 -12.52 -23.56
CA ARG A 216 4.88 -11.38 -24.49
C ARG A 216 4.10 -10.20 -23.95
N ASP A 217 2.89 -10.47 -23.45
CA ASP A 217 2.01 -9.50 -22.84
C ASP A 217 1.43 -10.08 -21.54
N ALA A 218 1.42 -9.27 -20.49
CA ALA A 218 0.77 -9.56 -19.22
C ALA A 218 -0.05 -8.34 -18.79
N VAL A 219 -1.36 -8.52 -18.62
CA VAL A 219 -2.29 -7.43 -18.28
C VAL A 219 -3.19 -7.89 -17.14
N ASN A 220 -3.32 -7.07 -16.10
CA ASN A 220 -4.32 -7.23 -15.04
C ASN A 220 -5.35 -6.10 -15.20
N ASP A 221 -6.53 -6.44 -15.72
CA ASP A 221 -7.67 -5.54 -15.78
C ASP A 221 -8.43 -5.61 -14.44
N LEU A 222 -8.50 -4.48 -13.74
CA LEU A 222 -9.16 -4.35 -12.44
C LEU A 222 -10.43 -3.52 -12.60
N THR A 223 -11.54 -4.03 -12.11
CA THR A 223 -12.83 -3.33 -12.09
C THR A 223 -13.33 -3.24 -10.65
N TRP A 224 -13.45 -2.03 -10.13
CA TRP A 224 -14.03 -1.76 -8.80
C TRP A 224 -15.55 -1.62 -8.90
N GLU A 225 -16.28 -2.41 -8.13
CA GLU A 225 -17.73 -2.57 -8.16
C GLU A 225 -18.29 -2.56 -6.73
N GLY A 226 -19.60 -2.40 -6.57
CA GLY A 226 -20.24 -2.21 -5.25
C GLY A 226 -20.01 -3.36 -4.26
N ASP A 227 -19.61 -4.53 -4.75
CA ASP A 227 -19.42 -5.76 -3.99
C ASP A 227 -17.95 -6.25 -3.98
N GLY A 228 -17.02 -5.39 -4.40
CA GLY A 228 -15.57 -5.61 -4.32
C GLY A 228 -14.80 -5.18 -5.55
N CYS A 229 -13.78 -5.97 -5.90
CA CYS A 229 -12.97 -5.77 -7.10
C CYS A 229 -12.94 -7.05 -7.93
N ARG A 230 -13.28 -6.96 -9.22
CA ARG A 230 -13.05 -8.03 -10.18
C ARG A 230 -11.68 -7.86 -10.82
N LEU A 231 -10.97 -8.98 -10.97
CA LEU A 231 -9.68 -9.05 -11.63
C LEU A 231 -9.77 -10.01 -12.82
N ASP A 232 -9.49 -9.48 -14.00
CA ASP A 232 -9.35 -10.23 -15.25
C ASP A 232 -7.89 -10.13 -15.72
N ALA A 233 -7.11 -11.18 -15.49
CA ALA A 233 -5.71 -11.24 -15.92
C ALA A 233 -5.59 -11.95 -17.27
N THR A 234 -4.84 -11.36 -18.20
CA THR A 234 -4.54 -11.95 -19.51
C THR A 234 -3.03 -12.09 -19.68
N PHE A 235 -2.59 -13.30 -20.02
CA PHE A 235 -1.19 -13.61 -20.32
C PHE A 235 -1.08 -14.18 -21.73
N ASP A 236 -0.26 -13.55 -22.56
CA ASP A 236 0.14 -14.10 -23.85
C ASP A 236 1.48 -14.82 -23.70
N VAL A 237 1.42 -16.15 -23.72
CA VAL A 237 2.53 -17.03 -23.37
C VAL A 237 3.01 -17.77 -24.61
N ASP A 238 4.30 -17.68 -24.90
CA ASP A 238 4.96 -18.41 -25.98
C ASP A 238 5.96 -19.43 -25.43
N GLY A 239 5.78 -20.69 -25.81
CA GLY A 239 6.70 -21.78 -25.50
C GLY A 239 7.94 -21.83 -26.40
N GLY A 240 8.10 -20.90 -27.36
CA GLY A 240 9.25 -20.85 -28.26
C GLY A 240 9.37 -22.09 -29.16
N GLY A 241 8.22 -22.69 -29.52
CA GLY A 241 8.12 -23.96 -30.25
C GLY A 241 8.28 -25.22 -29.39
N ALA A 242 8.64 -25.10 -28.11
CA ALA A 242 8.65 -26.21 -27.18
C ALA A 242 7.21 -26.61 -26.76
N ILE A 243 7.05 -27.84 -26.29
CA ILE A 243 5.78 -28.38 -25.81
C ILE A 243 5.52 -27.89 -24.39
N MET A 244 4.50 -27.06 -24.22
CA MET A 244 4.01 -26.58 -22.93
C MET A 244 2.97 -27.53 -22.36
N ARG A 245 3.04 -27.74 -21.06
CA ARG A 245 2.24 -28.76 -20.37
C ARG A 245 1.60 -28.28 -19.08
N SER A 246 2.25 -27.34 -18.41
CA SER A 246 1.66 -26.63 -17.30
C SER A 246 2.31 -25.26 -17.12
N LEU A 247 1.57 -24.33 -16.53
CA LEU A 247 2.02 -23.01 -16.11
C LEU A 247 1.71 -22.84 -14.62
N LEU A 248 2.59 -22.14 -13.92
CA LEU A 248 2.37 -21.74 -12.53
C LEU A 248 1.91 -20.30 -12.47
N VAL A 249 0.74 -20.10 -11.87
CA VAL A 249 0.12 -18.80 -11.65
C VAL A 249 0.15 -18.50 -10.16
N ARG A 250 0.52 -17.28 -9.81
CA ARG A 250 0.41 -16.74 -8.45
C ARG A 250 -0.67 -15.68 -8.43
N ALA A 251 -1.64 -15.84 -7.56
CA ALA A 251 -2.71 -14.89 -7.31
C ALA A 251 -2.57 -14.33 -5.88
N ASP A 252 -2.99 -13.08 -5.70
CA ASP A 252 -3.17 -12.48 -4.36
C ASP A 252 -4.09 -13.36 -3.50
N GLU A 253 -3.73 -13.57 -2.23
CA GLU A 253 -4.48 -14.46 -1.32
C GLU A 253 -5.88 -13.94 -0.98
N ARG A 254 -6.13 -12.65 -1.18
CA ARG A 254 -7.45 -12.01 -1.02
C ARG A 254 -8.41 -12.37 -2.15
N LEU A 255 -7.92 -12.95 -3.24
CA LEU A 255 -8.75 -13.33 -4.39
C LEU A 255 -9.44 -14.68 -4.17
N VAL A 256 -10.73 -14.71 -4.47
CA VAL A 256 -11.59 -15.89 -4.47
C VAL A 256 -12.12 -16.17 -5.88
N ASP A 257 -12.76 -17.32 -6.06
CA ASP A 257 -13.36 -17.77 -7.33
C ASP A 257 -12.41 -17.74 -8.52
N VAL A 258 -11.14 -18.09 -8.27
CA VAL A 258 -10.10 -18.14 -9.30
C VAL A 258 -10.47 -19.19 -10.34
N SER A 259 -10.58 -18.76 -11.58
CA SER A 259 -10.83 -19.61 -12.75
C SER A 259 -9.87 -19.26 -13.87
N ALA A 260 -9.57 -20.24 -14.73
CA ALA A 260 -8.65 -20.05 -15.85
C ALA A 260 -9.24 -20.64 -17.12
N GLU A 261 -9.14 -19.88 -18.22
CA GLU A 261 -9.60 -20.29 -19.55
C GLU A 261 -8.54 -19.95 -20.60
N SER A 262 -8.47 -20.79 -21.64
CA SER A 262 -7.80 -20.47 -22.89
C SER A 262 -8.88 -20.62 -23.95
N GLY A 263 -9.19 -19.54 -24.68
CA GLY A 263 -10.27 -19.55 -25.66
C GLY A 263 -10.09 -20.59 -26.80
N THR A 264 -8.94 -21.26 -26.86
CA THR A 264 -8.57 -22.21 -27.90
C THR A 264 -8.28 -23.62 -27.39
N VAL A 265 -7.97 -23.82 -26.11
CA VAL A 265 -7.50 -25.12 -25.58
C VAL A 265 -8.13 -25.39 -24.21
N PRO A 266 -8.60 -26.61 -23.93
CA PRO A 266 -9.09 -26.97 -22.59
C PRO A 266 -7.97 -26.87 -21.55
N LEU A 267 -8.30 -26.34 -20.37
CA LEU A 267 -7.39 -26.20 -19.24
C LEU A 267 -7.96 -26.91 -18.01
N ALA A 268 -7.08 -27.40 -17.15
CA ALA A 268 -7.43 -27.80 -15.79
C ALA A 268 -6.67 -26.91 -14.81
N LEU A 269 -7.35 -26.48 -13.75
CA LEU A 269 -6.78 -25.59 -12.74
C LEU A 269 -6.75 -26.32 -11.40
N ASP A 270 -5.55 -26.49 -10.83
CA ASP A 270 -5.38 -27.08 -9.49
C ASP A 270 -4.82 -26.06 -8.52
N ARG A 271 -5.45 -25.95 -7.35
CA ARG A 271 -5.00 -25.08 -6.28
C ARG A 271 -3.77 -25.67 -5.60
N LEU A 272 -2.76 -24.83 -5.37
CA LEU A 272 -1.60 -25.11 -4.53
C LEU A 272 -1.66 -24.21 -3.28
N GLU A 273 -0.66 -24.33 -2.41
CA GLU A 273 -0.54 -23.50 -1.20
C GLU A 273 -0.13 -22.05 -1.52
N ALA A 274 -0.39 -21.12 -0.58
CA ALA A 274 0.05 -19.72 -0.62
C ALA A 274 -0.34 -18.94 -1.89
N GLY A 275 -1.59 -19.08 -2.34
CA GLY A 275 -2.11 -18.36 -3.51
C GLY A 275 -1.57 -18.84 -4.87
N ARG A 276 -0.89 -19.98 -4.91
CA ARG A 276 -0.35 -20.56 -6.14
C ARG A 276 -1.36 -21.50 -6.79
N TRP A 277 -1.33 -21.56 -8.10
CA TRP A 277 -2.22 -22.37 -8.92
C TRP A 277 -1.43 -23.00 -10.06
N LEU A 278 -1.69 -24.29 -10.32
CA LEU A 278 -1.16 -25.01 -11.46
C LEU A 278 -2.20 -25.02 -12.57
N VAL A 279 -1.91 -24.34 -13.66
CA VAL A 279 -2.67 -24.46 -14.92
C VAL A 279 -2.09 -25.63 -15.69
N ARG A 280 -2.85 -26.71 -15.85
CA ARG A 280 -2.45 -27.88 -16.65
C ARG A 280 -3.14 -27.85 -18.01
N PHE A 281 -2.40 -28.22 -19.04
CA PHE A 281 -2.94 -28.52 -20.36
C PHE A 281 -3.13 -30.05 -20.46
N PRO A 282 -4.37 -30.57 -20.42
CA PRO A 282 -4.62 -32.01 -20.52
C PRO A 282 -4.03 -32.61 -21.81
N GLU A 283 -4.07 -31.83 -22.89
CA GLU A 283 -3.35 -32.07 -24.13
C GLU A 283 -2.19 -31.06 -24.25
N PRO A 284 -0.93 -31.50 -24.08
CA PRO A 284 0.21 -30.60 -24.08
C PRO A 284 0.39 -29.95 -25.45
N LEU A 285 0.49 -28.62 -25.46
CA LEU A 285 0.44 -27.80 -26.67
C LEU A 285 1.82 -27.34 -27.11
N ARG A 286 1.95 -26.92 -28.37
CA ARG A 286 3.15 -26.22 -28.88
C ARG A 286 2.81 -24.80 -29.24
N GLY A 287 3.81 -23.92 -29.11
CA GLY A 287 3.71 -22.54 -29.55
C GLY A 287 3.05 -21.64 -28.51
N GLN A 288 2.10 -20.82 -28.96
CA GLN A 288 1.56 -19.70 -28.21
C GLN A 288 0.17 -20.01 -27.64
N VAL A 289 -0.11 -19.50 -26.44
CA VAL A 289 -1.42 -19.59 -25.80
C VAL A 289 -1.76 -18.29 -25.06
N VAL A 290 -3.00 -17.84 -25.22
CA VAL A 290 -3.53 -16.74 -24.42
C VAL A 290 -4.29 -17.33 -23.24
N LEU A 291 -3.72 -17.17 -22.05
CA LEU A 291 -4.31 -17.59 -20.79
C LEU A 291 -5.08 -16.41 -20.18
N ARG A 292 -6.35 -16.63 -19.84
CA ARG A 292 -7.16 -15.67 -19.08
C ARG A 292 -7.46 -16.25 -17.71
N VAL A 293 -7.13 -15.51 -16.66
CA VAL A 293 -7.43 -15.87 -15.27
C VAL A 293 -8.39 -14.85 -14.70
N ARG A 294 -9.57 -15.30 -14.28
CA ARG A 294 -10.57 -14.45 -13.62
C ARG A 294 -10.59 -14.74 -12.13
N ALA A 295 -10.67 -13.70 -11.33
CA ALA A 295 -10.82 -13.81 -9.90
C ALA A 295 -11.54 -12.59 -9.33
N ARG A 296 -11.94 -12.67 -8.07
CA ARG A 296 -12.64 -11.59 -7.38
C ARG A 296 -12.08 -11.36 -5.99
N MET A 297 -11.94 -10.09 -5.59
CA MET A 297 -11.65 -9.70 -4.22
C MET A 297 -12.94 -9.13 -3.60
N PRO A 298 -13.65 -9.90 -2.75
CA PRO A 298 -14.90 -9.45 -2.15
C PRO A 298 -14.63 -8.40 -1.07
N LEU A 299 -15.36 -7.29 -1.10
CA LEU A 299 -15.32 -6.24 -0.07
C LEU A 299 -16.75 -5.82 0.28
N ALA A 300 -17.02 -5.61 1.56
CA ALA A 300 -18.32 -5.13 2.02
C ALA A 300 -18.56 -3.65 1.65
N ASP A 301 -17.49 -2.84 1.65
CA ASP A 301 -17.49 -1.48 1.12
C ASP A 301 -16.18 -1.26 0.34
N PRO A 302 -16.23 -1.03 -0.97
CA PRO A 302 -15.04 -0.89 -1.82
C PRO A 302 -14.41 0.52 -1.74
N VAL A 303 -14.60 1.25 -0.63
CA VAL A 303 -14.09 2.62 -0.43
C VAL A 303 -12.89 2.59 0.50
N GLY A 304 -11.81 3.26 0.12
CA GLY A 304 -10.58 3.31 0.91
C GLY A 304 -9.32 3.22 0.07
N ILE A 305 -8.20 2.94 0.73
CA ILE A 305 -6.89 2.76 0.10
C ILE A 305 -6.56 1.27 0.15
N PHE A 306 -6.35 0.67 -1.01
CA PHE A 306 -6.09 -0.76 -1.15
C PHE A 306 -4.77 -1.00 -1.86
N ASP A 307 -4.03 -2.03 -1.44
CA ASP A 307 -2.96 -2.57 -2.27
C ASP A 307 -3.57 -3.23 -3.51
N VAL A 308 -3.02 -2.89 -4.69
CA VAL A 308 -3.49 -3.40 -5.98
C VAL A 308 -3.45 -4.94 -6.00
N PRO A 309 -4.60 -5.63 -6.12
CA PRO A 309 -4.63 -7.08 -6.25
C PRO A 309 -3.99 -7.50 -7.58
N PHE A 310 -3.36 -8.67 -7.60
CA PHE A 310 -2.62 -9.13 -8.76
C PHE A 310 -2.80 -10.62 -9.04
N VAL A 311 -2.63 -10.97 -10.30
CA VAL A 311 -2.32 -12.32 -10.77
C VAL A 311 -1.06 -12.22 -11.63
N MET A 312 -0.14 -13.17 -11.51
CA MET A 312 1.12 -13.21 -12.25
C MET A 312 1.50 -14.65 -12.63
N LEU A 313 2.28 -14.81 -13.69
CA LEU A 313 2.96 -16.06 -13.97
C LEU A 313 4.29 -16.12 -13.20
N GLU A 314 4.63 -17.30 -12.66
CA GLU A 314 5.92 -17.49 -11.98
C GLU A 314 7.09 -17.72 -12.96
N ALA A 315 6.82 -17.73 -14.26
CA ALA A 315 7.68 -18.38 -15.24
C ALA A 315 8.97 -17.62 -15.60
N THR A 316 9.10 -16.33 -15.34
CA THR A 316 10.34 -15.58 -15.59
C THR A 316 10.47 -14.41 -14.62
N GLY A 317 11.67 -14.20 -14.07
CA GLY A 317 11.97 -13.20 -13.02
C GLY A 317 11.82 -11.72 -13.42
N ALA A 318 10.98 -11.40 -14.41
CA ALA A 318 10.78 -10.05 -14.94
C ALA A 318 9.32 -9.72 -15.32
N ASP A 319 8.35 -10.58 -15.02
CA ASP A 319 6.96 -10.31 -15.43
C ASP A 319 6.35 -9.21 -14.54
N ARG A 320 6.24 -8.01 -15.11
CA ARG A 320 5.47 -6.91 -14.54
C ARG A 320 4.16 -6.81 -15.32
N PRO A 321 3.03 -7.32 -14.80
CA PRO A 321 1.76 -7.15 -15.47
C PRO A 321 1.44 -5.66 -15.56
N THR A 322 0.97 -5.23 -16.73
CA THR A 322 0.39 -3.91 -16.90
C THR A 322 -0.95 -3.89 -16.18
N VAL A 323 -1.13 -2.97 -15.24
CA VAL A 323 -2.40 -2.82 -14.52
C VAL A 323 -3.26 -1.80 -15.22
N ARG A 324 -4.50 -2.18 -15.56
CA ARG A 324 -5.51 -1.28 -16.10
C ARG A 324 -6.65 -1.16 -15.10
N LEU A 325 -6.98 0.08 -14.75
CA LEU A 325 -7.95 0.38 -13.71
C LEU A 325 -9.25 0.87 -14.33
N SER A 326 -10.36 0.27 -13.91
CA SER A 326 -11.72 0.69 -14.23
C SER A 326 -12.57 0.68 -12.95
N SER A 327 -13.66 1.43 -12.96
CA SER A 327 -14.58 1.53 -11.82
C SER A 327 -16.02 1.66 -12.33
N ALA A 328 -16.96 1.12 -11.56
CA ALA A 328 -18.39 1.34 -11.78
C ALA A 328 -18.75 2.83 -11.65
N GLN A 329 -19.92 3.23 -12.14
CA GLN A 329 -20.29 4.66 -12.27
C GLN A 329 -20.31 5.41 -10.93
N GLU A 330 -20.54 4.69 -9.84
CA GLU A 330 -20.61 5.17 -8.47
C GLU A 330 -19.24 5.35 -7.78
N PHE A 331 -18.15 4.91 -8.40
CA PHE A 331 -16.80 5.02 -7.84
C PHE A 331 -15.86 5.83 -8.74
N ASP A 332 -14.88 6.47 -8.10
CA ASP A 332 -13.63 6.88 -8.74
C ASP A 332 -12.52 6.04 -8.12
N ALA A 333 -11.79 5.30 -8.96
CA ALA A 333 -10.58 4.60 -8.56
C ALA A 333 -9.37 5.30 -9.17
N VAL A 334 -8.37 5.65 -8.34
CA VAL A 334 -7.14 6.34 -8.75
C VAL A 334 -5.94 5.54 -8.26
N LEU A 335 -4.98 5.31 -9.16
CA LEU A 335 -3.72 4.67 -8.83
C LEU A 335 -2.77 5.70 -8.19
N ASP A 336 -2.32 5.46 -6.96
CA ASP A 336 -1.31 6.27 -6.29
C ASP A 336 0.07 5.90 -6.83
N VAL A 337 0.58 6.71 -7.75
CA VAL A 337 1.95 6.58 -8.27
C VAL A 337 2.88 7.42 -7.36
N PRO A 338 3.86 6.81 -6.67
CA PRO A 338 4.79 7.58 -5.85
C PRO A 338 5.61 8.54 -6.74
N ALA A 339 5.73 9.81 -6.31
CA ALA A 339 6.35 10.91 -7.05
C ALA A 339 7.84 10.68 -7.45
N THR A 340 8.48 9.63 -6.93
CA THR A 340 9.85 9.22 -7.27
C THR A 340 9.94 8.37 -8.55
N ALA A 341 8.82 8.05 -9.22
CA ALA A 341 8.81 7.26 -10.45
C ALA A 341 9.09 8.11 -11.71
N THR A 342 10.22 8.82 -11.75
CA THR A 342 10.79 9.44 -12.96
C THR A 342 12.16 8.83 -13.22
N GLY A 343 12.17 7.56 -13.62
CA GLY A 343 13.38 6.85 -14.08
C GLY A 343 13.04 5.77 -15.11
N PRO A 344 13.93 5.49 -16.08
CA PRO A 344 13.72 4.40 -17.04
C PRO A 344 13.59 3.07 -16.28
N ALA A 345 12.58 2.29 -16.66
CA ALA A 345 12.00 1.19 -15.88
C ALA A 345 12.90 -0.05 -15.67
N SER A 346 14.20 -0.01 -15.93
CA SER A 346 15.00 -1.23 -16.12
C SER A 346 15.80 -1.74 -14.93
N ASP A 347 15.83 -1.10 -13.74
CA ASP A 347 16.90 -1.48 -12.78
C ASP A 347 16.57 -1.47 -11.28
N MET A 348 15.34 -1.79 -10.87
CA MET A 348 15.08 -2.15 -9.47
C MET A 348 14.24 -3.43 -9.36
N GLY A 349 14.89 -4.51 -8.91
CA GLY A 349 14.24 -5.76 -8.51
C GLY A 349 13.41 -5.57 -7.25
N VAL A 350 12.19 -6.11 -7.29
CA VAL A 350 11.21 -6.19 -6.18
C VAL A 350 10.61 -4.85 -5.73
N ARG A 351 9.37 -4.57 -6.18
CA ARG A 351 8.21 -4.11 -5.36
C ARG A 351 7.03 -3.72 -6.27
N LEU A 352 5.92 -4.45 -6.16
CA LEU A 352 4.58 -3.84 -6.20
C LEU A 352 3.98 -4.16 -4.82
N PRO A 353 3.60 -3.12 -4.08
CA PRO A 353 2.22 -2.70 -4.19
C PRO A 353 2.14 -1.25 -4.62
N GLN A 354 1.55 -1.03 -5.80
CA GLN A 354 0.89 0.23 -6.08
C GLN A 354 -0.37 0.28 -5.21
N ARG A 355 -0.70 1.45 -4.67
CA ARG A 355 -1.95 1.64 -3.94
C ARG A 355 -2.99 2.18 -4.90
N VAL A 356 -4.24 1.73 -4.73
CA VAL A 356 -5.40 2.34 -5.38
C VAL A 356 -6.24 2.99 -4.29
N THR A 357 -6.52 4.27 -4.48
CA THR A 357 -7.52 4.99 -3.69
C THR A 357 -8.85 4.92 -4.43
N VAL A 358 -9.84 4.30 -3.79
CA VAL A 358 -11.22 4.23 -4.29
C VAL A 358 -12.11 5.12 -3.43
N ARG A 359 -12.88 6.00 -4.08
CA ARG A 359 -13.82 6.90 -3.42
C ARG A 359 -15.18 6.83 -4.12
N ARG A 360 -16.25 7.13 -3.38
CA ARG A 360 -17.58 7.30 -3.98
C ARG A 360 -17.58 8.55 -4.85
N ARG A 361 -18.05 8.43 -6.10
CA ARG A 361 -18.23 9.56 -6.98
C ARG A 361 -19.37 10.44 -6.44
N PRO A 362 -19.15 11.75 -6.22
CA PRO A 362 -20.23 12.63 -5.78
C PRO A 362 -21.28 12.74 -6.90
N GLN A 363 -22.50 12.28 -6.64
CA GLN A 363 -23.62 12.52 -7.55
C GLN A 363 -24.23 13.89 -7.23
N LEU A 364 -24.19 14.81 -8.19
CA LEU A 364 -24.92 16.08 -8.08
C LEU A 364 -26.43 15.78 -8.13
N PRO A 365 -27.25 16.46 -7.31
CA PRO A 365 -28.69 16.29 -7.35
C PRO A 365 -29.28 16.92 -8.61
N ARG A 366 -30.37 16.38 -9.14
CA ARG A 366 -31.09 16.93 -10.30
C ARG A 366 -32.02 18.04 -9.85
N GLY A 367 -32.46 18.91 -10.76
CA GLY A 367 -33.43 19.93 -10.38
C GLY A 367 -33.70 21.01 -11.41
N VAL A 368 -34.57 21.94 -11.03
CA VAL A 368 -34.92 23.15 -11.78
C VAL A 368 -34.73 24.38 -10.90
N GLN A 369 -34.36 25.52 -11.48
CA GLN A 369 -34.03 26.73 -10.74
C GLN A 369 -34.55 28.01 -11.41
N THR A 370 -35.01 28.95 -10.59
CA THR A 370 -35.51 30.26 -10.99
C THR A 370 -34.88 31.34 -10.13
N LEU A 371 -34.30 32.36 -10.76
CA LEU A 371 -33.71 33.52 -10.11
C LEU A 371 -34.58 34.75 -10.39
N SER A 372 -34.89 35.51 -9.35
CA SER A 372 -35.45 36.86 -9.46
C SER A 372 -34.37 37.90 -9.14
N VAL A 373 -34.23 38.92 -9.98
CA VAL A 373 -33.25 40.01 -9.84
C VAL A 373 -33.98 41.34 -9.78
N ASP A 374 -33.92 42.01 -8.64
CA ASP A 374 -34.59 43.29 -8.41
C ASP A 374 -33.56 44.42 -8.33
N PHE A 375 -33.58 45.33 -9.31
CA PHE A 375 -32.69 46.49 -9.36
C PHE A 375 -33.35 47.69 -8.68
N ALA A 376 -32.80 48.11 -7.55
CA ALA A 376 -33.20 49.30 -6.81
C ALA A 376 -32.10 50.39 -6.90
N ALA A 377 -32.40 51.60 -6.44
CA ALA A 377 -31.48 52.73 -6.54
C ALA A 377 -30.16 52.55 -5.75
N ASP A 378 -30.20 51.77 -4.67
CA ASP A 378 -29.10 51.59 -3.70
C ASP A 378 -28.61 50.14 -3.57
N ARG A 379 -29.29 49.17 -4.22
CA ARG A 379 -28.98 47.73 -4.13
C ARG A 379 -29.49 46.94 -5.33
N VAL A 380 -28.92 45.74 -5.51
CA VAL A 380 -29.50 44.70 -6.38
C VAL A 380 -29.89 43.50 -5.53
N GLY A 381 -31.18 43.20 -5.47
CA GLY A 381 -31.74 42.03 -4.78
C GLY A 381 -31.70 40.78 -5.66
N LEU A 382 -31.38 39.63 -5.06
CA LEU A 382 -31.28 38.32 -5.72
C LEU A 382 -32.09 37.31 -4.90
N ALA A 383 -33.08 36.68 -5.53
CA ALA A 383 -33.88 35.62 -4.89
C ALA A 383 -33.88 34.37 -5.78
N LEU A 384 -33.18 33.32 -5.36
CA LEU A 384 -33.14 32.02 -6.02
C LEU A 384 -34.13 31.07 -5.37
N ARG A 385 -34.92 30.40 -6.19
CA ARG A 385 -35.74 29.25 -5.81
C ARG A 385 -35.36 28.07 -6.69
N ALA A 386 -35.01 26.94 -6.07
CA ALA A 386 -34.69 25.72 -6.79
C ALA A 386 -35.41 24.52 -6.19
N GLN A 387 -35.90 23.63 -7.06
CA GLN A 387 -36.36 22.30 -6.68
C GLN A 387 -35.23 21.32 -6.94
N VAL A 388 -34.81 20.62 -5.88
CA VAL A 388 -33.67 19.71 -5.84
C VAL A 388 -34.20 18.31 -5.59
N GLU A 389 -33.99 17.41 -6.55
CA GLU A 389 -34.40 16.02 -6.48
C GLU A 389 -33.17 15.14 -6.19
N ALA A 390 -33.15 14.57 -4.99
CA ALA A 390 -32.09 13.70 -4.48
C ALA A 390 -32.68 12.36 -4.02
N THR A 391 -33.38 11.67 -4.94
CA THR A 391 -34.07 10.40 -4.67
C THR A 391 -33.14 9.18 -4.73
N ALA A 392 -32.05 9.26 -5.50
CA ALA A 392 -31.09 8.16 -5.66
C ALA A 392 -29.98 8.13 -4.61
N THR A 393 -29.61 9.29 -4.06
CA THR A 393 -28.56 9.44 -3.03
C THR A 393 -29.00 10.51 -2.04
N ALA A 394 -28.74 10.30 -0.75
CA ALA A 394 -29.06 11.29 0.28
C ALA A 394 -28.32 12.62 0.01
N LEU A 395 -29.05 13.73 0.16
CA LEU A 395 -28.50 15.07 -0.02
C LEU A 395 -27.61 15.43 1.18
N VAL A 396 -26.31 15.54 0.92
CA VAL A 396 -25.30 15.91 1.94
C VAL A 396 -24.85 17.36 1.77
N ARG A 397 -24.64 17.78 0.51
CA ARG A 397 -24.02 19.07 0.17
C ARG A 397 -24.64 19.68 -1.08
N LEU A 398 -24.83 21.00 -1.04
CA LEU A 398 -25.20 21.83 -2.18
C LEU A 398 -24.15 22.93 -2.37
N SER A 399 -23.68 23.11 -3.61
CA SER A 399 -22.79 24.21 -3.98
C SER A 399 -23.58 25.28 -4.74
N LEU A 400 -23.38 26.53 -4.37
CA LEU A 400 -24.02 27.70 -4.97
C LEU A 400 -22.94 28.59 -5.57
N ARG A 401 -23.14 29.04 -6.82
CA ARG A 401 -22.34 30.11 -7.42
C ARG A 401 -23.06 31.43 -7.15
N VAL A 402 -22.33 32.37 -6.55
CA VAL A 402 -22.85 33.66 -6.11
C VAL A 402 -21.97 34.79 -6.65
N PRO A 403 -22.49 35.99 -6.91
CA PRO A 403 -21.63 37.12 -7.27
C PRO A 403 -20.65 37.46 -6.14
N PRO A 404 -19.40 37.90 -6.45
CA PRO A 404 -18.36 38.13 -5.44
C PRO A 404 -18.77 39.09 -4.31
N THR A 405 -19.52 40.14 -4.65
CA THR A 405 -19.97 41.18 -3.72
C THR A 405 -21.37 40.92 -3.11
N CYS A 406 -21.99 39.78 -3.45
CA CYS A 406 -23.32 39.43 -2.94
C CYS A 406 -23.24 39.04 -1.46
N VAL A 407 -24.09 39.62 -0.62
CA VAL A 407 -24.35 39.23 0.77
C VAL A 407 -25.57 38.31 0.80
N ILE A 408 -25.45 37.13 1.41
CA ILE A 408 -26.57 36.20 1.57
C ILE A 408 -27.33 36.57 2.85
N ASP A 409 -28.59 36.96 2.69
CA ASP A 409 -29.49 37.34 3.78
C ASP A 409 -30.18 36.13 4.38
N ARG A 410 -30.54 35.15 3.53
CA ARG A 410 -31.23 33.93 3.95
C ARG A 410 -30.90 32.76 3.04
N LEU A 411 -30.72 31.58 3.64
CA LEU A 411 -30.61 30.31 2.93
C LEU A 411 -31.46 29.28 3.67
N ARG A 412 -32.48 28.73 3.01
CA ARG A 412 -33.39 27.73 3.60
C ARG A 412 -33.55 26.54 2.66
N LEU A 413 -33.55 25.35 3.24
CA LEU A 413 -33.91 24.12 2.57
C LEU A 413 -35.15 23.53 3.25
N THR A 414 -36.15 23.15 2.46
CA THR A 414 -37.40 22.56 2.96
C THR A 414 -37.61 21.23 2.25
N ASP A 415 -37.91 20.18 3.00
CA ASP A 415 -38.37 18.91 2.45
C ASP A 415 -39.79 19.10 1.92
N GLU A 416 -40.02 18.89 0.62
CA GLU A 416 -41.34 19.07 0.01
C GLU A 416 -42.31 17.95 0.42
N ASP A 417 -41.81 16.74 0.63
CA ASP A 417 -42.63 15.57 0.97
C ASP A 417 -43.07 15.64 2.45
N ALA A 418 -42.15 16.04 3.33
CA ALA A 418 -42.43 16.21 4.77
C ALA A 418 -42.92 17.63 5.14
N SER A 419 -42.86 18.59 4.21
CA SER A 419 -43.14 20.02 4.46
C SER A 419 -42.40 20.60 5.67
N SER A 420 -41.19 20.10 5.94
CA SER A 420 -40.42 20.44 7.14
C SER A 420 -39.10 21.13 6.78
N ALA A 421 -38.63 22.03 7.64
CA ALA A 421 -37.35 22.68 7.43
C ALA A 421 -36.22 21.67 7.65
N VAL A 422 -35.30 21.60 6.68
CA VAL A 422 -34.10 20.78 6.78
C VAL A 422 -33.00 21.61 7.40
N ASP A 423 -32.37 21.08 8.45
CA ASP A 423 -31.29 21.74 9.15
C ASP A 423 -30.03 21.78 8.29
N LEU A 424 -29.51 22.98 8.06
CA LEU A 424 -28.40 23.23 7.17
C LEU A 424 -27.43 24.25 7.77
N VAL A 425 -26.14 24.03 7.54
CA VAL A 425 -25.09 25.00 7.83
C VAL A 425 -24.45 25.40 6.52
N TRP A 426 -24.24 26.69 6.30
CA TRP A 426 -23.61 27.18 5.08
C TRP A 426 -22.43 28.08 5.40
N SER A 427 -21.46 28.09 4.49
CA SER A 427 -20.28 28.92 4.57
C SER A 427 -19.87 29.38 3.18
N ARG A 428 -19.28 30.57 3.07
CA ARG A 428 -18.64 31.01 1.84
C ARG A 428 -17.31 30.28 1.68
N SER A 429 -17.19 29.45 0.64
CA SER A 429 -16.01 28.63 0.36
C SER A 429 -15.00 29.32 -0.58
N ALA A 430 -15.46 30.29 -1.36
CA ALA A 430 -14.66 31.20 -2.18
C ALA A 430 -15.48 32.48 -2.43
N ASP A 431 -14.86 33.55 -2.94
CA ASP A 431 -15.55 34.82 -3.18
C ASP A 431 -16.83 34.65 -4.02
N ASP A 432 -16.78 33.75 -5.01
CA ASP A 432 -17.89 33.43 -5.93
C ASP A 432 -18.69 32.18 -5.56
N ARG A 433 -18.43 31.55 -4.40
CA ARG A 433 -18.96 30.22 -4.07
C ARG A 433 -19.40 30.07 -2.63
N VAL A 434 -20.64 29.66 -2.44
CA VAL A 434 -21.21 29.26 -1.14
C VAL A 434 -21.43 27.76 -1.13
N THR A 435 -21.07 27.12 -0.02
CA THR A 435 -21.34 25.70 0.23
C THR A 435 -22.36 25.58 1.35
N ALA A 436 -23.45 24.85 1.12
CA ALA A 436 -24.44 24.46 2.10
C ALA A 436 -24.32 22.96 2.41
N ILE A 437 -24.29 22.61 3.70
CA ILE A 437 -24.14 21.25 4.22
C ILE A 437 -25.40 20.92 5.01
N VAL A 438 -26.05 19.83 4.63
CA VAL A 438 -27.22 19.30 5.32
C VAL A 438 -26.77 18.52 6.55
N GLN A 439 -27.23 18.89 7.74
CA GLN A 439 -26.76 18.29 9.01
C GLN A 439 -27.19 16.83 9.17
N ARG A 440 -28.32 16.45 8.57
CA ARG A 440 -28.83 15.09 8.53
C ARG A 440 -29.08 14.70 7.08
N PRO A 441 -28.22 13.87 6.47
CA PRO A 441 -28.41 13.43 5.09
C PRO A 441 -29.77 12.76 4.90
N LEU A 442 -30.55 13.27 3.96
CA LEU A 442 -31.89 12.77 3.64
C LEU A 442 -32.04 12.62 2.13
N ALA A 443 -32.69 11.55 1.69
CA ALA A 443 -33.10 11.38 0.30
C ALA A 443 -34.54 11.88 0.13
N GLY A 444 -34.85 12.54 -1.00
CA GLY A 444 -36.18 13.11 -1.23
C GLY A 444 -36.18 14.29 -2.20
N ARG A 445 -37.29 15.03 -2.19
CA ARG A 445 -37.46 16.29 -2.94
C ARG A 445 -37.36 17.47 -2.01
N PHE A 446 -36.52 18.42 -2.37
CA PHE A 446 -36.23 19.58 -1.55
C PHE A 446 -36.46 20.88 -2.31
N ARG A 447 -36.98 21.88 -1.61
CA ARG A 447 -37.07 23.26 -2.07
C ARG A 447 -35.98 24.09 -1.41
N LEU A 448 -35.07 24.61 -2.22
CA LEU A 448 -34.03 25.55 -1.84
C LEU A 448 -34.51 26.98 -2.09
N GLU A 449 -34.40 27.83 -1.09
CA GLU A 449 -34.66 29.28 -1.17
C GLU A 449 -33.43 30.04 -0.70
N VAL A 450 -32.92 30.94 -1.54
CA VAL A 450 -31.75 31.78 -1.23
C VAL A 450 -32.09 33.22 -1.53
N ASP A 451 -32.04 34.07 -0.51
CA ASP A 451 -32.18 35.52 -0.64
C ASP A 451 -30.81 36.16 -0.42
N GLY A 452 -30.39 37.03 -1.33
CA GLY A 452 -29.16 37.78 -1.24
C GLY A 452 -29.27 39.17 -1.85
N ARG A 453 -28.26 40.00 -1.60
CA ARG A 453 -28.22 41.37 -2.11
C ARG A 453 -26.80 41.82 -2.40
N ILE A 454 -26.64 42.66 -3.42
CA ILE A 454 -25.40 43.41 -3.67
C ILE A 454 -25.61 44.82 -3.10
N PRO A 455 -24.85 45.22 -2.06
CA PRO A 455 -25.05 46.48 -1.35
C PRO A 455 -24.38 47.66 -2.08
N SER A 456 -24.69 47.83 -3.36
CA SER A 456 -24.23 48.95 -4.19
C SER A 456 -25.29 49.32 -5.22
N ALA A 457 -25.28 50.59 -5.64
CA ALA A 457 -26.09 51.02 -6.77
C ALA A 457 -25.77 50.18 -8.03
N PRO A 458 -26.76 49.91 -8.90
CA PRO A 458 -26.54 49.21 -10.15
C PRO A 458 -25.50 49.91 -11.00
N GLU A 459 -24.57 49.15 -11.58
CA GLU A 459 -23.64 49.70 -12.56
C GLU A 459 -24.40 50.09 -13.84
N PRO A 460 -24.01 51.17 -14.54
CA PRO A 460 -24.69 51.60 -15.76
C PRO A 460 -24.58 50.57 -16.90
N GLU A 461 -23.53 49.75 -16.90
CA GLU A 461 -23.34 48.65 -17.84
C GLU A 461 -22.46 47.58 -17.17
N GLY A 462 -22.84 46.30 -17.27
CA GLY A 462 -22.09 45.22 -16.62
C GLY A 462 -22.71 43.84 -16.82
N PRO A 463 -22.10 42.77 -16.28
CA PRO A 463 -22.67 41.43 -16.32
C PRO A 463 -23.90 41.33 -15.42
N LEU A 464 -24.95 40.63 -15.87
CA LEU A 464 -26.13 40.38 -15.05
C LEU A 464 -25.72 39.57 -13.81
N PRO A 465 -26.05 40.01 -12.58
CA PRO A 465 -25.66 39.30 -11.38
C PRO A 465 -26.47 38.00 -11.27
N LEU A 466 -25.79 36.86 -11.40
CA LEU A 466 -26.41 35.53 -11.37
C LEU A 466 -26.11 34.81 -10.05
N LEU A 467 -27.15 34.27 -9.41
CA LEU A 467 -27.05 33.36 -8.29
C LEU A 467 -27.71 32.02 -8.67
N ARG A 468 -26.99 30.91 -8.52
CA ARG A 468 -27.45 29.58 -9.00
C ARG A 468 -26.91 28.42 -8.18
N ALA A 469 -27.63 27.30 -8.21
CA ALA A 469 -27.18 26.03 -7.64
C ALA A 469 -26.51 25.13 -8.69
N ASP A 470 -25.43 24.45 -8.29
CA ASP A 470 -24.77 23.41 -9.08
C ASP A 470 -25.65 22.15 -9.04
N LEU A 471 -26.44 21.93 -10.10
CA LEU A 471 -27.34 20.79 -10.27
C LEU A 471 -26.87 19.91 -11.44
N ALA A 472 -27.15 18.60 -11.37
CA ALA A 472 -26.78 17.66 -12.41
C ALA A 472 -27.38 18.03 -13.78
N GLY A 473 -26.57 17.92 -14.83
CA GLY A 473 -26.97 18.21 -16.21
C GLY A 473 -26.93 19.70 -16.61
N GLY A 474 -26.39 20.58 -15.75
CA GLY A 474 -26.29 22.01 -16.08
C GLY A 474 -27.66 22.69 -16.20
N ALA A 475 -28.60 22.30 -15.34
CA ALA A 475 -30.01 22.71 -15.40
C ALA A 475 -30.17 24.22 -15.68
N PRO A 476 -30.97 24.61 -16.69
CA PRO A 476 -31.10 26.00 -17.11
C PRO A 476 -31.65 26.86 -15.97
N LEU A 477 -31.16 28.09 -15.91
CA LEU A 477 -31.57 29.10 -14.94
C LEU A 477 -32.58 30.03 -15.59
N LEU A 478 -33.83 29.99 -15.12
CA LEU A 478 -34.83 30.97 -15.51
C LEU A 478 -34.65 32.26 -14.70
N VAL A 479 -34.20 33.34 -15.33
CA VAL A 479 -33.96 34.64 -14.70
C VAL A 479 -35.11 35.59 -15.02
N ALA A 480 -35.82 36.05 -13.99
CA ALA A 480 -36.77 37.16 -14.07
C ALA A 480 -36.13 38.40 -13.46
N TRP A 481 -36.20 39.55 -14.13
CA TRP A 481 -35.69 40.81 -13.57
C TRP A 481 -36.77 41.87 -13.45
N ARG A 482 -36.59 42.81 -12.52
CA ARG A 482 -37.40 44.03 -12.35
C ARG A 482 -36.51 45.22 -12.02
N ALA A 483 -36.86 46.41 -12.50
CA ALA A 483 -36.23 47.67 -12.14
C ALA A 483 -37.23 48.59 -11.45
N GLU A 484 -36.87 49.12 -10.27
CA GLU A 484 -37.67 50.12 -9.57
C GLU A 484 -37.62 51.49 -10.30
N PRO A 485 -38.71 52.26 -10.31
CA PRO A 485 -38.70 53.61 -10.90
C PRO A 485 -37.63 54.49 -10.25
N PRO A 486 -36.83 55.26 -11.02
CA PRO A 486 -36.96 55.54 -12.46
C PRO A 486 -36.14 54.64 -13.40
N GLY A 487 -35.60 53.50 -12.97
CA GLY A 487 -34.73 52.65 -13.78
C GLY A 487 -35.43 51.89 -14.92
N ARG A 488 -34.72 51.66 -16.03
CA ARG A 488 -35.06 50.67 -17.07
C ARG A 488 -33.83 49.85 -17.44
N LEU A 489 -34.03 48.57 -17.77
CA LEU A 489 -32.95 47.66 -18.14
C LEU A 489 -33.04 47.31 -19.62
N LEU A 490 -31.89 47.36 -20.30
CA LEU A 490 -31.71 46.76 -21.61
C LEU A 490 -30.88 45.50 -21.41
N VAL A 491 -31.54 44.34 -21.50
CA VAL A 491 -30.91 43.02 -21.49
C VAL A 491 -30.95 42.53 -22.95
N PRO A 492 -29.83 42.52 -23.69
CA PRO A 492 -29.78 42.08 -25.08
C PRO A 492 -29.88 40.56 -25.12
N ALA A 493 -31.09 40.04 -24.93
CA ALA A 493 -31.36 38.60 -24.95
C ALA A 493 -31.88 38.08 -26.31
N SER A 494 -31.84 38.90 -27.36
CA SER A 494 -32.16 38.46 -28.72
C SER A 494 -31.40 39.31 -29.72
N SER A 495 -31.03 38.74 -30.88
CA SER A 495 -30.12 39.33 -31.86
C SER A 495 -30.67 40.57 -32.61
N ALA A 496 -31.10 41.60 -31.89
CA ALA A 496 -31.48 42.89 -32.46
C ALA A 496 -30.85 44.02 -31.64
N ALA A 497 -30.02 44.83 -32.30
CA ALA A 497 -29.35 45.99 -31.72
C ALA A 497 -30.30 47.11 -31.23
N ASN A 498 -31.63 46.90 -31.28
CA ASN A 498 -32.69 47.88 -31.00
C ASN A 498 -33.77 47.35 -30.01
N ALA A 499 -33.46 46.39 -29.14
CA ALA A 499 -34.42 45.93 -28.14
C ALA A 499 -34.84 47.07 -27.18
N PRO A 500 -36.14 47.28 -26.91
CA PRO A 500 -36.60 48.35 -26.03
C PRO A 500 -36.14 48.11 -24.58
N ALA A 501 -35.81 49.19 -23.86
CA ALA A 501 -35.51 49.10 -22.43
C ALA A 501 -36.78 48.81 -21.64
N GLU A 502 -36.81 47.68 -20.95
CA GLU A 502 -37.98 47.17 -20.23
C GLU A 502 -37.81 47.31 -18.72
N ARG A 503 -38.93 47.44 -18.00
CA ARG A 503 -38.93 47.49 -16.53
C ARG A 503 -38.94 46.11 -15.89
N ALA A 504 -39.34 45.09 -16.62
CA ALA A 504 -39.32 43.71 -16.20
C ALA A 504 -39.25 42.79 -17.41
N GLY A 505 -38.63 41.62 -17.25
CA GLY A 505 -38.55 40.62 -18.32
C GLY A 505 -38.12 39.25 -17.77
N THR A 506 -38.00 38.26 -18.66
CA THR A 506 -37.58 36.90 -18.32
C THR A 506 -36.65 36.33 -19.39
N LEU A 507 -35.62 35.60 -18.95
CA LEU A 507 -34.58 35.01 -19.78
C LEU A 507 -34.21 33.63 -19.24
N GLU A 508 -34.06 32.64 -20.12
CA GLU A 508 -33.47 31.35 -19.76
C GLU A 508 -31.97 31.36 -20.10
N ILE A 509 -31.12 30.96 -19.13
CA ILE A 509 -29.67 30.92 -19.27
C ILE A 509 -29.17 29.50 -18.98
N ALA A 510 -28.53 28.85 -19.96
CA ALA A 510 -27.88 27.55 -19.79
C ALA A 510 -26.53 27.69 -19.05
N ASP A 511 -26.02 26.61 -18.44
CA ASP A 511 -24.72 26.66 -17.73
C ASP A 511 -23.54 27.04 -18.63
N THR A 512 -23.65 26.79 -19.93
CA THR A 512 -22.61 27.06 -20.94
C THR A 512 -22.76 28.41 -21.64
N ASP A 513 -23.81 29.19 -21.33
CA ASP A 513 -24.07 30.43 -22.04
C ASP A 513 -23.03 31.51 -21.68
N PRO A 514 -22.63 32.36 -22.65
CA PRO A 514 -21.72 33.47 -22.39
C PRO A 514 -22.34 34.46 -21.40
N VAL A 515 -21.48 35.19 -20.70
CA VAL A 515 -21.88 36.21 -19.72
C VAL A 515 -22.88 37.20 -20.34
N VAL A 516 -24.12 37.18 -19.85
CA VAL A 516 -25.19 38.08 -20.30
C VAL A 516 -24.95 39.46 -19.70
N ALA A 517 -24.71 40.47 -20.54
CA ALA A 517 -24.56 41.85 -20.10
C ALA A 517 -25.92 42.55 -19.95
N TYR A 518 -26.01 43.58 -19.11
CA TYR A 518 -27.13 44.50 -19.04
C TYR A 518 -26.62 45.94 -19.17
N ARG A 519 -27.49 46.83 -19.67
CA ARG A 519 -27.31 48.28 -19.58
C ARG A 519 -28.47 48.89 -18.80
N TYR A 520 -28.15 49.63 -17.74
CA TYR A 520 -29.12 50.32 -16.89
C TYR A 520 -29.27 51.78 -17.32
N LEU A 521 -30.50 52.18 -17.66
CA LEU A 521 -30.85 53.53 -18.09
C LEU A 521 -31.67 54.23 -17.00
N PRO A 522 -31.12 55.23 -16.30
CA PRO A 522 -31.91 56.11 -15.44
C PRO A 522 -32.76 57.05 -16.32
N ASP A 523 -34.09 57.09 -16.12
CA ASP A 523 -35.01 57.93 -16.90
C ASP A 523 -34.68 59.44 -16.70
N PRO A 524 -34.43 60.24 -17.78
CA PRO A 524 -33.95 61.63 -17.68
C PRO A 524 -34.96 62.66 -17.13
N GLU A 525 -36.23 62.31 -16.87
CA GLU A 525 -37.24 63.27 -16.42
C GLU A 525 -37.28 63.52 -14.90
N GLY A 526 -36.55 62.75 -14.09
CA GLY A 526 -36.51 62.94 -12.62
C GLY A 526 -35.50 63.98 -12.12
N VAL A 527 -34.46 64.30 -12.90
CA VAL A 527 -33.32 65.12 -12.44
C VAL A 527 -33.58 66.63 -12.56
N ARG A 528 -34.66 67.06 -13.22
CA ARG A 528 -34.98 68.50 -13.43
C ARG A 528 -35.91 69.15 -12.40
N ARG A 529 -36.32 68.47 -11.32
CA ARG A 529 -37.15 69.07 -10.26
C ARG A 529 -36.49 69.23 -8.88
N ALA A 530 -35.24 68.80 -8.70
CA ALA A 530 -34.53 68.94 -7.43
C ALA A 530 -33.48 70.07 -7.38
N SER A 531 -33.22 70.78 -8.49
CA SER A 531 -32.17 71.82 -8.56
C SER A 531 -32.67 73.27 -8.76
N THR A 532 -33.98 73.53 -8.65
CA THR A 532 -34.57 74.88 -8.78
C THR A 532 -35.44 75.29 -7.60
N ARG A 533 -34.80 75.42 -6.43
CA ARG A 533 -35.14 76.30 -5.29
C ARG A 533 -33.94 76.20 -4.35
N GLY A 534 -33.12 77.19 -4.10
CA GLY A 534 -33.15 78.61 -4.39
C GLY A 534 -32.03 79.16 -3.51
N SER A 535 -30.90 79.51 -4.11
CA SER A 535 -29.81 80.18 -3.40
C SER A 535 -30.14 81.67 -3.28
N GLY A 536 -30.43 82.08 -2.05
CA GLY A 536 -29.95 83.36 -1.50
C GLY A 536 -30.88 84.57 -1.60
N GLU A 537 -31.35 85.04 -0.44
CA GLU A 537 -31.30 86.47 -0.14
C GLU A 537 -31.15 86.70 1.37
N ARG A 538 -30.40 87.76 1.70
CA ARG A 538 -29.88 88.15 3.03
C ARG A 538 -30.95 88.75 3.93
N GLY A 539 -30.71 88.69 5.25
CA GLY A 539 -31.19 89.70 6.21
C GLY A 539 -31.31 89.18 7.64
N PRO A 540 -31.07 90.01 8.68
CA PRO A 540 -30.34 89.60 9.88
C PRO A 540 -31.18 89.59 11.18
N ASP A 541 -30.49 89.38 12.30
CA ASP A 541 -30.84 89.64 13.70
C ASP A 541 -31.40 88.49 14.57
N GLY A 542 -30.62 88.17 15.61
CA GLY A 542 -31.10 88.34 16.98
C GLY A 542 -31.25 87.09 17.86
N ARG A 543 -30.40 87.05 18.91
CA ARG A 543 -30.53 86.38 20.24
C ARG A 543 -30.12 84.89 20.40
N GLU A 544 -28.90 84.72 20.95
CA GLU A 544 -28.53 84.13 22.27
C GLU A 544 -29.61 83.41 23.12
N PRO A 545 -29.22 82.61 24.15
CA PRO A 545 -28.24 81.51 24.22
C PRO A 545 -28.80 80.28 25.02
N ASP A 546 -28.07 79.16 25.10
CA ASP A 546 -27.81 78.40 26.36
C ASP A 546 -27.27 76.98 26.10
N ASP A 547 -26.00 76.81 26.47
CA ASP A 547 -25.43 75.81 27.39
C ASP A 547 -26.07 74.43 27.59
N ALA A 548 -25.28 73.39 27.32
CA ALA A 548 -24.80 72.39 28.30
C ALA A 548 -24.08 71.24 27.54
N VAL A 549 -22.73 71.25 27.46
CA VAL A 549 -21.76 70.58 28.35
C VAL A 549 -21.76 69.04 28.24
N ALA A 550 -20.69 68.55 27.61
CA ALA A 550 -19.81 67.41 27.89
C ALA A 550 -20.25 66.32 28.89
N ASP A 551 -20.04 65.04 28.56
CA ASP A 551 -18.80 64.27 28.88
C ASP A 551 -19.04 62.75 28.71
N GLU A 552 -18.09 62.05 28.08
CA GLU A 552 -17.80 60.64 28.37
C GLU A 552 -16.93 60.55 29.66
N PRO A 553 -16.45 59.38 30.08
CA PRO A 553 -17.13 58.24 30.68
C PRO A 553 -16.58 58.00 32.11
N ARG A 554 -17.26 57.22 32.96
CA ARG A 554 -16.60 56.66 34.16
C ARG A 554 -17.08 55.28 34.56
N ALA A 555 -16.07 54.48 34.90
CA ALA A 555 -16.10 53.19 35.54
C ALA A 555 -16.80 53.24 36.91
N GLU A 556 -17.49 52.14 37.25
CA GLU A 556 -17.55 51.65 38.62
C GLU A 556 -17.33 50.14 38.65
N ASP A 557 -16.23 49.80 39.30
CA ASP A 557 -15.87 48.53 39.89
C ASP A 557 -16.61 48.40 41.24
N ARG A 558 -17.19 47.22 41.53
CA ARG A 558 -17.29 46.64 42.88
C ARG A 558 -17.81 45.20 42.84
N GLY A 559 -16.84 44.30 42.91
CA GLY A 559 -16.76 43.08 43.71
C GLY A 559 -18.01 42.38 44.26
N ALA A 560 -18.07 41.07 43.98
CA ALA A 560 -18.56 40.05 44.90
C ALA A 560 -17.78 38.74 44.68
N ASP A 561 -16.52 38.69 45.14
CA ASP A 561 -15.85 37.44 45.47
C ASP A 561 -16.34 36.96 46.84
N GLY A 562 -16.83 35.72 46.90
CA GLY A 562 -17.18 35.12 48.19
C GLY A 562 -18.14 33.93 48.15
N ALA A 563 -17.95 32.96 47.24
CA ALA A 563 -18.61 31.64 47.35
C ALA A 563 -18.03 30.51 46.47
N ALA A 564 -16.98 30.74 45.67
CA ALA A 564 -16.49 29.72 44.73
C ALA A 564 -15.08 29.16 45.05
N SER A 565 -14.39 29.65 46.09
CA SER A 565 -13.02 29.20 46.40
C SER A 565 -12.92 28.09 47.48
N VAL A 566 -14.06 27.52 47.91
CA VAL A 566 -14.09 26.37 48.84
C VAL A 566 -14.61 25.10 48.14
N ALA A 567 -15.17 25.22 46.93
CA ALA A 567 -15.59 24.08 46.11
C ALA A 567 -14.48 23.55 45.17
N SER A 568 -13.37 24.28 45.03
CA SER A 568 -12.25 23.94 44.15
C SER A 568 -11.15 23.09 44.81
N GLN A 569 -11.34 22.66 46.06
CA GLN A 569 -10.40 21.75 46.75
C GLN A 569 -10.96 20.33 46.98
N ASP A 570 -12.27 20.10 46.79
CA ASP A 570 -12.89 18.77 46.92
C ASP A 570 -13.21 18.09 45.56
N ALA A 571 -13.05 18.79 44.43
CA ALA A 571 -13.25 18.23 43.09
C ALA A 571 -12.01 17.49 42.53
N ASP A 572 -10.87 17.58 43.22
CA ASP A 572 -9.54 17.18 42.73
C ASP A 572 -9.23 15.66 42.85
N ARG A 573 -10.28 14.82 42.95
CA ARG A 573 -10.11 13.35 43.09
C ARG A 573 -10.67 12.51 41.95
N GLY A 574 -11.39 13.08 40.98
CA GLY A 574 -12.16 12.29 40.00
C GLY A 574 -11.68 12.33 38.55
N ALA A 575 -11.34 13.51 38.02
CA ALA A 575 -11.07 13.70 36.59
C ALA A 575 -9.66 14.25 36.35
N ARG A 576 -8.82 13.51 35.61
CA ARG A 576 -7.44 13.92 35.31
C ARG A 576 -6.89 13.26 34.05
N VAL A 577 -5.84 13.85 33.48
CA VAL A 577 -5.07 13.27 32.38
C VAL A 577 -3.73 12.75 32.93
N GLU A 578 -3.56 11.43 32.94
CA GLU A 578 -2.33 10.79 33.45
C GLU A 578 -1.11 11.09 32.59
N GLY A 579 -1.31 11.30 31.29
CA GLY A 579 -0.27 11.81 30.42
C GLY A 579 -0.76 11.96 28.99
N ILE A 580 -0.03 12.78 28.25
CA ILE A 580 -0.24 12.98 26.83
C ILE A 580 1.03 12.56 26.09
N GLU A 581 0.89 11.70 25.10
CA GLU A 581 2.02 11.31 24.25
C GLU A 581 1.75 11.73 22.82
N VAL A 582 2.68 12.50 22.24
CA VAL A 582 2.54 13.06 20.91
C VAL A 582 3.71 12.64 20.04
N PHE A 583 3.41 12.06 18.90
CA PHE A 583 4.35 11.87 17.82
C PHE A 583 4.04 12.85 16.70
N MET A 584 5.08 13.49 16.16
CA MET A 584 4.95 14.40 15.04
C MET A 584 6.08 14.20 14.03
N ALA A 585 5.72 13.94 12.78
CA ALA A 585 6.65 13.87 11.67
C ALA A 585 6.48 15.09 10.76
N LEU A 586 7.58 15.81 10.55
CA LEU A 586 7.65 17.00 9.69
C LEU A 586 8.23 16.63 8.32
N ASP A 587 7.61 17.11 7.25
CA ASP A 587 8.17 17.02 5.90
C ASP A 587 8.96 18.27 5.50
N GLY A 588 9.68 18.20 4.37
CA GLY A 588 10.47 19.32 3.86
C GLY A 588 9.65 20.51 3.33
N HIS A 589 8.32 20.36 3.24
CA HIS A 589 7.40 21.40 2.79
C HIS A 589 6.65 22.08 3.95
N GLY A 590 6.89 21.65 5.19
CA GLY A 590 6.25 22.19 6.38
C GLY A 590 4.92 21.53 6.74
N ARG A 591 4.56 20.41 6.11
CA ARG A 591 3.40 19.62 6.53
C ARG A 591 3.81 18.68 7.64
N ALA A 592 2.97 18.59 8.66
CA ALA A 592 3.13 17.70 9.78
C ALA A 592 1.96 16.72 9.84
N ARG A 593 2.30 15.46 10.05
CA ARG A 593 1.37 14.42 10.48
C ARG A 593 1.73 14.03 11.90
N GLY A 594 0.73 13.86 12.74
CA GLY A 594 0.95 13.51 14.12
C GLY A 594 -0.13 12.61 14.68
N LEU A 595 0.22 11.98 15.78
CA LEU A 595 -0.66 11.11 16.55
C LEU A 595 -0.54 11.56 18.00
N ALA A 596 -1.66 11.82 18.66
CA ALA A 596 -1.72 12.25 20.05
C ALA A 596 -2.52 11.23 20.86
N ARG A 597 -1.91 10.70 21.93
CA ARG A 597 -2.54 9.78 22.86
C ARG A 597 -2.79 10.49 24.18
N PHE A 598 -4.04 10.52 24.62
CA PHE A 598 -4.48 11.03 25.89
C PHE A 598 -4.91 9.86 26.78
N ASP A 599 -4.24 9.65 27.91
CA ASP A 599 -4.74 8.72 28.93
C ASP A 599 -5.55 9.51 29.96
N VAL A 600 -6.89 9.41 29.88
CA VAL A 600 -7.85 10.22 30.63
C VAL A 600 -8.63 9.36 31.62
N GLU A 601 -8.73 9.79 32.87
CA GLU A 601 -9.66 9.23 33.84
C GLU A 601 -10.71 10.31 34.12
N THR A 602 -11.99 10.00 33.90
CA THR A 602 -13.08 10.94 34.14
C THR A 602 -14.39 10.21 34.43
N ALA A 603 -15.27 10.89 35.15
CA ALA A 603 -16.67 10.48 35.34
C ALA A 603 -17.58 10.99 34.21
N GLU A 604 -17.09 11.91 33.37
CA GLU A 604 -17.85 12.46 32.25
C GLU A 604 -17.79 11.53 31.04
N PRO A 605 -18.92 11.26 30.36
CA PRO A 605 -18.95 10.39 29.18
C PRO A 605 -18.42 11.07 27.91
N VAL A 606 -18.01 12.33 28.01
CA VAL A 606 -17.56 13.14 26.89
C VAL A 606 -16.36 13.94 27.34
N VAL A 607 -15.29 13.92 26.55
CA VAL A 607 -14.10 14.72 26.78
C VAL A 607 -13.92 15.72 25.64
N ARG A 608 -13.45 16.91 25.99
CA ARG A 608 -13.10 17.95 25.03
C ARG A 608 -11.60 18.11 25.01
N PHE A 609 -10.97 17.84 23.89
CA PHE A 609 -9.54 18.05 23.72
C PHE A 609 -9.27 19.21 22.78
N VAL A 610 -8.14 19.87 23.05
CA VAL A 610 -7.58 20.95 22.24
C VAL A 610 -6.39 20.36 21.52
N LEU A 611 -6.36 20.49 20.19
CA LEU A 611 -5.19 20.18 19.39
C LEU A 611 -4.38 21.46 19.12
N PRO A 612 -3.10 21.36 18.75
CA PRO A 612 -2.32 22.53 18.38
C PRO A 612 -3.04 23.34 17.28
N ALA A 613 -3.03 24.67 17.37
CA ALA A 613 -3.77 25.54 16.45
C ALA A 613 -3.55 25.15 14.98
N GLN A 614 -4.63 25.12 14.18
CA GLN A 614 -4.64 24.69 12.77
C GLN A 614 -4.35 23.20 12.52
N ALA A 615 -4.17 22.38 13.57
CA ALA A 615 -4.21 20.93 13.44
C ALA A 615 -5.66 20.46 13.28
N ARG A 616 -5.90 19.55 12.35
CA ARG A 616 -7.20 18.90 12.18
C ARG A 616 -7.10 17.40 12.50
N PRO A 617 -7.99 16.86 13.35
CA PRO A 617 -8.11 15.43 13.52
C PRO A 617 -8.72 14.83 12.25
N TYR A 618 -8.17 13.70 11.83
CA TYR A 618 -8.69 12.88 10.74
C TYR A 618 -9.54 11.75 11.29
N ASP A 619 -9.07 11.14 12.38
CA ASP A 619 -9.69 9.97 12.95
C ASP A 619 -9.33 9.84 14.43
N VAL A 620 -10.18 9.18 15.21
CA VAL A 620 -9.99 9.00 16.66
C VAL A 620 -10.32 7.57 17.08
N LEU A 621 -9.47 6.97 17.92
CA LEU A 621 -9.79 5.73 18.64
C LEU A 621 -10.00 6.02 20.12
N VAL A 622 -10.99 5.35 20.71
CA VAL A 622 -11.15 5.24 22.16
C VAL A 622 -10.95 3.77 22.53
N ASP A 623 -9.88 3.48 23.27
CA ASP A 623 -9.46 2.12 23.64
C ASP A 623 -9.37 1.14 22.44
N GLY A 624 -8.85 1.63 21.32
CA GLY A 624 -8.67 0.86 20.08
C GLY A 624 -9.93 0.64 19.25
N VAL A 625 -11.04 1.32 19.59
CA VAL A 625 -12.28 1.32 18.81
C VAL A 625 -12.48 2.70 18.18
N GLU A 626 -12.90 2.75 16.91
CA GLU A 626 -13.17 4.01 16.21
C GLU A 626 -14.26 4.82 16.91
N ALA A 627 -13.99 6.11 17.05
CA ALA A 627 -14.86 7.10 17.67
C ALA A 627 -14.88 8.37 16.83
N THR A 628 -16.00 9.10 16.88
CA THR A 628 -16.16 10.34 16.13
C THR A 628 -15.75 11.55 16.96
N ALA A 629 -14.86 12.38 16.42
CA ALA A 629 -14.57 13.70 16.96
C ALA A 629 -15.47 14.77 16.33
N VAL A 630 -16.23 15.47 17.17
CA VAL A 630 -17.13 16.55 16.74
C VAL A 630 -16.46 17.90 17.01
N PRO A 631 -16.28 18.77 16.00
CA PRO A 631 -15.71 20.09 16.22
C PRO A 631 -16.68 20.96 17.03
N ARG A 632 -16.16 21.63 18.06
CA ARG A 632 -16.91 22.63 18.85
C ARG A 632 -16.42 24.05 18.57
N ASP A 633 -15.12 24.20 18.34
CA ASP A 633 -14.48 25.44 17.94
C ASP A 633 -13.34 25.14 16.94
N SER A 634 -12.53 26.13 16.59
CA SER A 634 -11.45 26.03 15.60
C SER A 634 -10.35 25.01 15.96
N ASP A 635 -10.13 24.78 17.25
CA ASP A 635 -9.11 23.90 17.83
C ASP A 635 -9.66 22.93 18.90
N VAL A 636 -10.94 23.08 19.28
CA VAL A 636 -11.62 22.26 20.29
C VAL A 636 -12.48 21.17 19.66
N TRP A 637 -12.27 19.94 20.11
CA TRP A 637 -12.95 18.75 19.61
C TRP A 637 -13.55 17.94 20.75
N GLU A 638 -14.76 17.44 20.53
CA GLU A 638 -15.52 16.66 21.48
C GLU A 638 -15.56 15.19 21.07
N VAL A 639 -15.20 14.28 21.97
CA VAL A 639 -15.25 12.82 21.76
C VAL A 639 -16.00 12.15 22.90
N ALA A 640 -16.95 11.29 22.53
CA ALA A 640 -17.69 10.47 23.47
C ALA A 640 -16.84 9.27 23.92
N LEU A 641 -16.70 9.09 25.22
CA LEU A 641 -16.13 7.92 25.84
C LEU A 641 -17.19 6.82 25.94
N HIS A 642 -16.86 5.61 25.54
CA HIS A 642 -17.81 4.50 25.49
C HIS A 642 -18.39 4.11 26.87
N ASP A 643 -17.65 4.36 27.95
CA ASP A 643 -18.07 4.10 29.34
C ASP A 643 -17.13 4.87 30.32
N VAL A 644 -17.54 5.09 31.57
CA VAL A 644 -16.91 6.06 32.49
C VAL A 644 -16.46 5.43 33.82
N GLY A 645 -15.53 6.06 34.53
CA GLY A 645 -15.09 5.62 35.85
C GLY A 645 -13.89 4.66 35.87
N TRP A 646 -13.14 4.59 34.77
CA TRP A 646 -11.81 3.95 34.71
C TRP A 646 -10.91 4.63 33.65
N PRO A 647 -9.59 4.43 33.66
CA PRO A 647 -8.67 5.13 32.76
C PRO A 647 -8.85 4.74 31.28
N ARG A 648 -9.15 5.72 30.43
CA ARG A 648 -9.37 5.57 28.98
C ARG A 648 -8.18 6.06 28.18
N SER A 649 -7.93 5.42 27.04
CA SER A 649 -6.94 5.88 26.05
C SER A 649 -7.65 6.45 24.83
N VAL A 650 -7.55 7.76 24.63
CA VAL A 650 -8.03 8.43 23.42
C VAL A 650 -6.84 8.66 22.49
N LEU A 651 -6.85 8.08 21.30
CA LEU A 651 -5.80 8.22 20.30
C LEU A 651 -6.32 9.03 19.12
N VAL A 652 -5.70 10.17 18.83
CA VAL A 652 -6.14 11.12 17.81
C VAL A 652 -5.09 11.21 16.71
N LEU A 653 -5.48 10.86 15.49
CA LEU A 653 -4.67 11.07 14.29
C LEU A 653 -4.94 12.47 13.76
N PHE A 654 -3.91 13.29 13.57
CA PHE A 654 -4.05 14.67 13.12
C PHE A 654 -3.02 15.06 12.06
N ALA A 655 -3.33 16.09 11.26
CA ALA A 655 -2.34 16.76 10.43
C ALA A 655 -2.45 18.28 10.58
N ARG A 656 -1.32 18.95 10.34
CA ARG A 656 -1.16 20.40 10.43
C ARG A 656 -0.24 20.87 9.31
N ASP A 657 -0.53 22.03 8.73
CA ASP A 657 0.37 22.68 7.77
C ASP A 657 1.03 23.89 8.45
N PHE A 658 2.36 23.86 8.59
CA PHE A 658 3.16 24.97 9.11
C PHE A 658 3.55 25.97 8.00
N GLY A 659 3.21 25.69 6.74
CA GLY A 659 3.53 26.52 5.58
C GLY A 659 5.03 26.68 5.34
N ALA A 660 5.40 27.78 4.67
CA ALA A 660 6.79 28.03 4.25
C ALA A 660 7.80 28.25 5.40
N HIS A 661 7.35 28.33 6.66
CA HIS A 661 8.18 28.57 7.84
C HIS A 661 9.29 27.51 8.03
N VAL A 662 9.00 26.25 7.63
CA VAL A 662 9.99 25.15 7.66
C VAL A 662 11.08 25.33 6.59
N ALA A 663 10.71 25.80 5.40
CA ALA A 663 11.65 26.04 4.31
C ALA A 663 12.55 27.26 4.56
N THR A 664 12.06 28.26 5.30
CA THR A 664 12.80 29.48 5.67
C THR A 664 13.62 29.32 6.95
N GLY A 665 13.44 28.22 7.70
CA GLY A 665 14.13 27.96 8.96
C GLY A 665 13.74 28.93 10.08
N GLN A 666 12.51 29.47 10.04
CA GLN A 666 11.94 30.27 11.13
C GLN A 666 11.51 29.36 12.30
N PRO A 667 11.54 29.85 13.56
CA PRO A 667 11.04 29.10 14.70
C PRO A 667 9.52 28.89 14.58
N LEU A 668 9.07 27.67 14.86
CA LEU A 668 7.69 27.23 14.92
C LEU A 668 7.24 27.19 16.37
N GLU A 669 6.11 27.80 16.67
CA GLU A 669 5.49 27.71 18.00
C GLU A 669 4.34 26.70 17.98
N ILE A 670 4.41 25.70 18.86
CA ILE A 670 3.48 24.58 18.93
C ILE A 670 2.94 24.51 20.36
N ALA A 671 1.68 24.90 20.55
CA ALA A 671 0.99 24.71 21.83
C ALA A 671 0.78 23.20 22.11
N PRO A 672 0.91 22.75 23.37
CA PRO A 672 0.65 21.38 23.75
C PRO A 672 -0.84 21.02 23.56
N PRO A 673 -1.15 19.81 23.07
CA PRO A 673 -2.51 19.33 23.12
C PRO A 673 -2.96 19.17 24.57
N ALA A 674 -4.22 19.46 24.86
CA ALA A 674 -4.77 19.49 26.21
C ALA A 674 -6.18 18.90 26.26
N VAL A 675 -6.68 18.58 27.45
CA VAL A 675 -8.09 18.24 27.69
C VAL A 675 -8.71 19.34 28.53
N LEU A 676 -9.77 19.99 28.02
CA LEU A 676 -10.41 21.10 28.71
C LEU A 676 -10.95 20.66 30.07
N GLY A 677 -10.63 21.44 31.10
CA GLY A 677 -11.06 21.15 32.48
C GLY A 677 -10.22 20.09 33.21
N MET A 678 -9.15 19.57 32.59
CA MET A 678 -8.26 18.59 33.24
C MET A 678 -6.79 18.95 32.99
N GLN A 679 -5.97 18.94 34.04
CA GLN A 679 -4.52 19.12 33.89
C GLN A 679 -3.83 17.81 33.54
N ALA A 680 -2.90 17.89 32.59
CA ALA A 680 -2.02 16.77 32.24
C ALA A 680 -0.82 16.75 33.18
N ARG A 681 -0.48 15.57 33.71
CA ARG A 681 0.73 15.40 34.53
C ARG A 681 2.01 15.64 33.72
N GLU A 682 2.08 15.04 32.53
CA GLU A 682 3.26 15.07 31.67
C GLU A 682 2.84 15.03 30.19
N VAL A 683 3.57 15.77 29.35
CA VAL A 683 3.41 15.75 27.89
C VAL A 683 4.73 15.33 27.26
N VAL A 684 4.72 14.20 26.57
CA VAL A 684 5.91 13.64 25.91
C VAL A 684 5.78 13.84 24.42
N TRP A 685 6.76 14.51 23.83
CA TRP A 685 6.85 14.72 22.39
C TRP A 685 7.97 13.89 21.76
N THR A 686 7.64 13.21 20.67
CA THR A 686 8.62 12.55 19.80
C THR A 686 8.55 13.17 18.41
N PHE A 687 9.65 13.76 17.96
CA PHE A 687 9.72 14.41 16.66
C PHE A 687 10.55 13.61 15.65
N HIS A 688 10.07 13.58 14.41
CA HIS A 688 10.85 13.12 13.27
C HIS A 688 11.17 14.30 12.35
N ALA A 689 12.47 14.57 12.20
CA ALA A 689 12.97 15.67 11.40
C ALA A 689 12.84 15.37 9.88
N PRO A 690 12.69 16.40 9.03
CA PRO A 690 12.80 16.22 7.59
C PRO A 690 14.18 15.68 7.20
N HIS A 691 14.25 14.90 6.12
CA HIS A 691 15.52 14.33 5.64
C HIS A 691 16.57 15.43 5.41
N GLY A 692 17.79 15.22 5.93
CA GLY A 692 18.89 16.21 5.82
C GLY A 692 18.70 17.47 6.68
N SER A 693 17.88 17.40 7.72
CA SER A 693 17.68 18.47 8.69
C SER A 693 17.71 17.92 10.12
N THR A 694 18.03 18.79 11.08
CA THR A 694 17.96 18.53 12.53
C THR A 694 17.01 19.52 13.19
N LEU A 695 16.40 19.14 14.31
CA LEU A 695 15.52 20.02 15.06
C LEU A 695 16.27 20.65 16.23
N ARG A 696 15.97 21.93 16.50
CA ARG A 696 16.44 22.64 17.70
C ARG A 696 15.24 23.11 18.49
N PHE A 697 15.22 22.78 19.77
CA PHE A 697 14.14 23.11 20.69
C PHE A 697 14.54 24.30 21.57
N PHE A 698 13.60 25.18 21.85
CA PHE A 698 13.77 26.37 22.68
C PHE A 698 12.59 26.48 23.65
N GLY A 699 12.84 26.96 24.88
CA GLY A 699 11.82 27.14 25.91
C GLY A 699 12.06 26.31 27.18
N PRO A 700 11.07 26.22 28.09
CA PRO A 700 11.16 25.46 29.35
C PRO A 700 11.16 23.92 29.15
N SER A 701 10.99 23.45 27.92
CA SER A 701 11.02 22.04 27.55
C SER A 701 12.41 21.42 27.72
N LEU A 702 12.49 20.25 28.35
CA LEU A 702 13.75 19.51 28.48
C LEU A 702 13.91 18.56 27.31
N GLN A 703 14.89 18.84 26.42
CA GLN A 703 15.34 17.82 25.47
C GLN A 703 15.93 16.66 26.27
N ALA A 704 15.26 15.51 26.22
CA ALA A 704 15.54 14.38 27.06
C ALA A 704 16.08 13.23 26.20
N GLY A 705 17.19 12.62 26.63
CA GLY A 705 17.68 11.41 25.95
C GLY A 705 16.70 10.25 26.11
N ALA A 706 16.82 9.24 25.24
CA ALA A 706 15.93 8.08 25.19
C ALA A 706 15.70 7.39 26.54
N SER A 707 16.75 7.31 27.37
CA SER A 707 16.67 6.70 28.70
C SER A 707 15.86 7.52 29.72
N ALA A 708 15.77 8.84 29.58
CA ALA A 708 14.96 9.69 30.45
C ALA A 708 13.48 9.62 30.07
N VAL A 709 13.17 9.63 28.78
CA VAL A 709 11.81 9.47 28.26
C VAL A 709 11.24 8.10 28.61
N GLU A 710 12.06 7.04 28.56
CA GLU A 710 11.58 5.70 28.93
C GLU A 710 11.26 5.56 30.43
N ARG A 711 11.96 6.29 31.30
CA ARG A 711 11.62 6.34 32.74
C ARG A 711 10.25 6.99 32.97
N VAL A 712 9.97 8.08 32.27
CA VAL A 712 8.67 8.80 32.29
C VAL A 712 7.55 7.86 31.80
N ARG A 713 7.76 7.18 30.65
CA ARG A 713 6.80 6.19 30.13
C ARG A 713 6.55 5.03 31.08
N THR A 714 7.59 4.54 31.75
CA THR A 714 7.48 3.43 32.71
C THR A 714 6.67 3.86 33.95
N ALA A 715 6.98 5.02 34.53
CA ALA A 715 6.24 5.57 35.66
C ALA A 715 4.75 5.80 35.34
N ARG A 716 4.44 6.31 34.13
CA ARG A 716 3.06 6.47 33.64
C ARG A 716 2.34 5.11 33.54
N ARG A 717 2.99 4.08 32.99
CA ARG A 717 2.40 2.73 32.88
C ARG A 717 2.08 2.14 34.25
N GLU A 718 2.97 2.31 35.22
CA GLU A 718 2.75 1.85 36.60
C GLU A 718 1.59 2.59 37.28
N ALA A 719 1.51 3.92 37.11
CA ALA A 719 0.40 4.72 37.64
C ALA A 719 -0.95 4.32 37.05
N LEU A 720 -1.02 4.11 35.73
CA LEU A 720 -2.24 3.64 35.06
C LEU A 720 -2.63 2.24 35.54
N ALA A 721 -1.68 1.31 35.65
CA ALA A 721 -1.94 -0.04 36.11
C ALA A 721 -2.59 -0.07 37.51
N ALA A 722 -2.07 0.72 38.46
CA ALA A 722 -2.65 0.82 39.80
C ALA A 722 -4.11 1.32 39.77
N ARG A 723 -4.47 2.17 38.81
CA ARG A 723 -5.83 2.71 38.65
C ARG A 723 -6.79 1.76 37.97
N PHE A 724 -6.30 0.98 37.01
CA PHE A 724 -7.06 -0.12 36.44
C PHE A 724 -7.49 -1.12 37.52
N GLU A 725 -6.58 -1.50 38.42
CA GLU A 725 -6.90 -2.41 39.54
C GLU A 725 -7.94 -1.80 40.49
N GLU A 726 -7.81 -0.52 40.81
CA GLU A 726 -8.77 0.20 41.67
C GLU A 726 -10.18 0.24 41.04
N ALA A 727 -10.27 0.46 39.73
CA ALA A 727 -11.54 0.51 39.01
C ALA A 727 -12.15 -0.89 38.81
N LEU A 728 -11.34 -1.92 38.49
CA LEU A 728 -11.78 -3.31 38.37
C LEU A 728 -12.42 -3.83 39.66
N GLY A 729 -11.87 -3.44 40.83
CA GLY A 729 -12.42 -3.78 42.13
C GLY A 729 -13.83 -3.25 42.41
N ARG A 730 -14.31 -2.25 41.64
CA ARG A 730 -15.65 -1.64 41.80
C ARG A 730 -16.70 -2.21 40.83
N LEU A 731 -16.32 -3.09 39.90
CA LEU A 731 -17.15 -3.53 38.78
C LEU A 731 -17.66 -4.98 38.91
N GLY A 732 -18.85 -5.27 38.37
CA GLY A 732 -19.45 -6.61 38.35
C GLY A 732 -18.77 -7.60 37.39
N PRO A 733 -19.04 -8.92 37.53
CA PRO A 733 -18.21 -10.00 36.97
C PRO A 733 -18.07 -10.02 35.43
N GLU A 734 -19.11 -9.66 34.67
CA GLU A 734 -19.05 -9.66 33.19
C GLU A 734 -18.24 -8.50 32.61
N ARG A 735 -18.30 -7.31 33.24
CA ARG A 735 -17.45 -6.17 32.85
C ARG A 735 -16.00 -6.40 33.28
N HIS A 736 -15.80 -7.20 34.33
CA HIS A 736 -14.49 -7.54 34.88
C HIS A 736 -13.61 -8.28 33.86
N GLU A 737 -14.14 -9.28 33.15
CA GLU A 737 -13.35 -10.11 32.21
C GLU A 737 -12.85 -9.32 30.98
N ARG A 738 -13.74 -8.52 30.36
CA ARG A 738 -13.38 -7.70 29.19
C ARG A 738 -12.35 -6.61 29.55
N LEU A 739 -12.52 -5.99 30.72
CA LEU A 739 -11.64 -4.92 31.18
C LEU A 739 -10.30 -5.43 31.70
N ASP A 740 -10.26 -6.62 32.31
CA ASP A 740 -9.01 -7.27 32.71
C ASP A 740 -8.14 -7.62 31.50
N ALA A 741 -8.75 -8.10 30.40
CA ALA A 741 -8.03 -8.35 29.15
C ALA A 741 -7.38 -7.06 28.58
N LEU A 742 -8.11 -5.94 28.59
CA LEU A 742 -7.57 -4.65 28.16
C LEU A 742 -6.50 -4.13 29.12
N ALA A 743 -6.74 -4.21 30.43
CA ALA A 743 -5.78 -3.82 31.46
C ALA A 743 -4.48 -4.61 31.36
N LYS A 744 -4.55 -5.90 31.01
CA LYS A 744 -3.39 -6.76 30.77
C LYS A 744 -2.56 -6.29 29.57
N VAL A 745 -3.19 -6.01 28.43
CA VAL A 745 -2.50 -5.49 27.23
C VAL A 745 -1.78 -4.18 27.55
N ARG A 746 -2.40 -3.30 28.34
CA ARG A 746 -1.82 -2.01 28.76
C ARG A 746 -0.67 -2.18 29.76
N ARG A 747 -0.80 -3.08 30.75
CA ARG A 747 0.29 -3.43 31.69
C ARG A 747 1.54 -3.93 30.97
N GLU A 748 1.35 -4.72 29.92
CA GLU A 748 2.43 -5.24 29.07
C GLU A 748 3.07 -4.16 28.16
N GLY A 749 2.52 -2.94 28.13
CA GLY A 749 2.99 -1.85 27.26
C GLY A 749 2.74 -2.11 25.77
N ARG A 750 1.79 -3.00 25.45
CA ARG A 750 1.43 -3.33 24.07
C ARG A 750 0.32 -2.41 23.57
N ALA A 751 0.41 -2.03 22.30
CA ALA A 751 -0.67 -1.34 21.60
C ALA A 751 -1.73 -2.35 21.13
N LEU A 752 -2.97 -1.91 21.01
CA LEU A 752 -4.04 -2.72 20.40
C LEU A 752 -3.85 -2.80 18.88
N PRO A 753 -4.37 -3.83 18.18
CA PRO A 753 -4.07 -4.05 16.76
C PRO A 753 -4.33 -2.84 15.85
N LEU A 754 -5.45 -2.13 16.03
CA LEU A 754 -5.78 -0.94 15.25
C LEU A 754 -4.89 0.26 15.60
N GLU A 755 -4.52 0.40 16.88
CA GLU A 755 -3.54 1.40 17.32
C GLU A 755 -2.16 1.12 16.72
N THR A 756 -1.73 -0.14 16.68
CA THR A 756 -0.47 -0.56 16.04
C THR A 756 -0.48 -0.23 14.55
N ALA A 757 -1.58 -0.51 13.85
CA ALA A 757 -1.71 -0.17 12.43
C ALA A 757 -1.57 1.35 12.19
N TRP A 758 -2.14 2.18 13.06
CA TRP A 758 -2.03 3.64 12.98
C TRP A 758 -0.64 4.15 13.31
N GLN A 759 -0.03 3.60 14.37
CA GLN A 759 1.36 3.88 14.75
C GLN A 759 2.30 3.55 13.58
N ASP A 760 2.16 2.38 12.96
CA ASP A 760 2.95 1.97 11.80
C ASP A 760 2.70 2.88 10.58
N ALA A 761 1.46 3.29 10.34
CA ALA A 761 1.10 4.15 9.22
C ALA A 761 1.73 5.55 9.31
N VAL A 762 1.83 6.13 10.50
CA VAL A 762 2.50 7.43 10.71
C VAL A 762 4.02 7.29 10.88
N GLY A 763 4.53 6.06 11.01
CA GLY A 763 5.94 5.78 11.27
C GLY A 763 6.33 6.00 12.73
N TRP A 764 5.37 5.93 13.65
CA TRP A 764 5.62 5.95 15.09
C TRP A 764 6.45 4.73 15.46
N ARG A 765 7.70 4.97 15.86
CA ARG A 765 8.59 3.93 16.38
C ARG A 765 9.16 4.36 17.73
N PRO A 766 9.53 3.41 18.61
CA PRO A 766 10.37 3.74 19.75
C PRO A 766 11.63 4.46 19.26
N ALA A 767 12.03 5.51 19.96
CA ALA A 767 13.05 6.43 19.49
C ALA A 767 14.38 5.75 19.18
N THR A 768 14.97 6.17 18.07
CA THR A 768 16.32 5.82 17.63
C THR A 768 17.22 7.05 17.71
N GLU A 769 18.52 6.91 17.44
CA GLU A 769 19.46 8.05 17.35
C GLU A 769 19.05 9.09 16.27
N GLU A 770 18.13 8.75 15.35
CA GLU A 770 17.61 9.63 14.29
C GLU A 770 16.36 10.44 14.70
N THR A 771 15.80 10.22 15.89
CA THR A 771 14.60 10.92 16.38
C THR A 771 14.92 11.81 17.57
N ASP A 772 14.45 13.06 17.53
CA ASP A 772 14.59 13.99 18.65
C ASP A 772 13.42 13.80 19.64
N GLN A 773 13.73 13.62 20.91
CA GLN A 773 12.74 13.48 21.98
C GLN A 773 12.75 14.67 22.94
N VAL A 774 11.57 15.12 23.31
CA VAL A 774 11.38 16.24 24.22
C VAL A 774 10.35 15.86 25.26
N VAL A 775 10.69 16.06 26.53
CA VAL A 775 9.75 15.92 27.64
C VAL A 775 9.40 17.31 28.12
N GLU A 776 8.11 17.60 28.12
CA GLU A 776 7.58 18.86 28.61
C GLU A 776 6.84 18.65 29.93
N VAL A 777 7.11 19.54 30.89
CA VAL A 777 6.47 19.58 32.20
C VAL A 777 5.74 20.93 32.29
N GLY A 778 4.45 20.95 31.95
CA GLY A 778 3.58 22.13 31.99
C GLY A 778 2.82 22.42 30.69
N ASP A 779 2.13 23.57 30.65
CA ASP A 779 1.27 24.02 29.55
C ASP A 779 1.96 25.02 28.60
N ALA A 780 3.29 25.03 28.52
CA ALA A 780 4.01 26.05 27.77
C ALA A 780 4.04 25.74 26.26
N PRO A 781 4.06 26.72 25.36
CA PRO A 781 4.24 26.43 23.95
C PRO A 781 5.68 25.98 23.66
N LEU A 782 5.81 24.88 22.91
CA LEU A 782 7.09 24.38 22.42
C LEU A 782 7.56 25.20 21.22
N THR A 783 8.77 25.74 21.29
CA THR A 783 9.39 26.43 20.15
C THR A 783 10.40 25.52 19.46
N VAL A 784 10.18 25.19 18.18
CA VAL A 784 11.02 24.27 17.39
C VAL A 784 11.56 24.98 16.15
N ARG A 785 12.85 24.79 15.85
CA ARG A 785 13.46 25.28 14.61
C ARG A 785 14.05 24.14 13.81
N VAL A 786 13.69 24.05 12.53
CA VAL A 786 14.30 23.13 11.57
C VAL A 786 15.58 23.75 11.03
N VAL A 787 16.71 23.07 11.19
CA VAL A 787 18.02 23.51 10.71
C VAL A 787 18.54 22.49 9.72
N ARG A 788 18.93 22.90 8.52
CA ARG A 788 19.55 21.97 7.56
C ARG A 788 20.80 21.37 8.19
N SER A 789 20.93 20.05 8.17
CA SER A 789 22.13 19.39 8.64
C SER A 789 23.26 19.81 7.71
N THR A 790 24.22 20.57 8.21
CA THR A 790 25.48 20.75 7.49
C THR A 790 26.18 19.41 7.55
N ASP A 791 26.14 18.69 6.43
CA ASP A 791 26.86 17.44 6.24
C ASP A 791 28.32 17.69 6.66
N ALA A 792 28.74 17.14 7.80
CA ALA A 792 30.04 17.40 8.44
C ALA A 792 31.22 17.05 7.53
N SER A 793 30.94 16.30 6.47
CA SER A 793 31.86 15.92 5.41
C SER A 793 32.14 17.03 4.39
N THR A 794 31.36 18.12 4.33
CA THR A 794 31.50 19.20 3.32
C THR A 794 32.86 19.90 3.34
N PRO A 795 33.39 20.40 4.49
CA PRO A 795 34.71 21.01 4.52
C PRO A 795 35.83 19.99 4.22
N GLN A 796 35.68 18.74 4.66
CA GLN A 796 36.63 17.66 4.33
C GLN A 796 36.62 17.32 2.82
N ARG A 797 35.45 17.32 2.18
CA ARG A 797 35.29 17.11 0.74
C ARG A 797 35.91 18.26 -0.06
N VAL A 798 35.73 19.52 0.35
CA VAL A 798 36.38 20.68 -0.30
C VAL A 798 37.90 20.61 -0.18
N ILE A 799 38.42 20.24 0.99
CA ILE A 799 39.87 20.06 1.20
C ILE A 799 40.40 18.89 0.35
N ALA A 800 39.68 17.77 0.29
CA ALA A 800 40.06 16.61 -0.52
C ALA A 800 40.03 16.91 -2.03
N THR A 801 39.02 17.63 -2.52
CA THR A 801 38.95 18.06 -3.92
C THR A 801 40.06 19.05 -4.26
N ALA A 802 40.34 20.03 -3.39
CA ALA A 802 41.46 20.96 -3.58
C ALA A 802 42.82 20.25 -3.60
N ALA A 803 43.02 19.26 -2.72
CA ALA A 803 44.24 18.45 -2.68
C ALA A 803 44.43 17.61 -3.96
N LEU A 804 43.37 16.97 -4.46
CA LEU A 804 43.42 16.19 -5.71
C LEU A 804 43.68 17.08 -6.93
N LEU A 805 43.10 18.28 -6.98
CA LEU A 805 43.32 19.24 -8.06
C LEU A 805 44.74 19.83 -8.02
N ALA A 806 45.29 20.04 -6.83
CA ALA A 806 46.69 20.42 -6.63
C ALA A 806 47.65 19.30 -7.09
N ILE A 807 47.37 18.04 -6.73
CA ILE A 807 48.18 16.89 -7.18
C ILE A 807 48.13 16.76 -8.71
N PHE A 808 46.96 16.96 -9.34
CA PHE A 808 46.81 16.92 -10.79
C PHE A 808 47.55 18.06 -11.48
N THR A 809 47.43 19.29 -10.98
CA THR A 809 48.11 20.47 -11.54
C THR A 809 49.62 20.41 -11.35
N ILE A 810 50.11 19.99 -10.18
CA ILE A 810 51.54 19.77 -9.94
C ILE A 810 52.05 18.63 -10.84
N GLY A 811 51.31 17.53 -10.97
CA GLY A 811 51.64 16.43 -11.88
C GLY A 811 51.72 16.88 -13.34
N SER A 812 50.79 17.72 -13.78
CA SER A 812 50.76 18.33 -15.12
C SER A 812 51.92 19.30 -15.34
N LEU A 813 52.27 20.11 -14.33
CA LEU A 813 53.36 21.07 -14.40
C LEU A 813 54.72 20.35 -14.45
N VAL A 814 54.91 19.32 -13.63
CA VAL A 814 56.09 18.44 -13.67
C VAL A 814 56.17 17.72 -15.01
N PHE A 815 55.04 17.29 -15.57
CA PHE A 815 54.96 16.69 -16.91
C PHE A 815 55.42 17.66 -18.01
N ALA A 816 54.97 18.92 -17.96
CA ALA A 816 55.38 19.96 -18.89
C ALA A 816 56.88 20.29 -18.77
N LEU A 817 57.40 20.37 -17.55
CA LEU A 817 58.81 20.69 -17.27
C LEU A 817 59.76 19.56 -17.69
N VAL A 818 59.35 18.30 -17.52
CA VAL A 818 60.09 17.12 -18.00
C VAL A 818 60.05 17.02 -19.53
N HIS A 819 59.00 17.52 -20.18
CA HIS A 819 58.92 17.60 -21.64
C HIS A 819 59.89 18.62 -22.23
N ALA A 820 60.13 19.74 -21.54
CA ALA A 820 61.03 20.78 -22.01
C ALA A 820 62.52 20.41 -21.95
N THR A 821 62.92 19.37 -21.19
CA THR A 821 64.32 19.21 -20.77
C THR A 821 65.08 17.97 -21.27
N ARG A 822 64.49 17.01 -22.01
CA ARG A 822 65.30 15.87 -22.56
C ARG A 822 64.87 15.30 -23.93
N SER A 823 65.86 15.24 -24.82
CA SER A 823 65.88 14.56 -26.13
C SER A 823 66.04 13.03 -26.00
N ALA A 824 64.94 12.29 -26.26
CA ALA A 824 64.80 10.83 -26.53
C ALA A 824 65.45 9.82 -25.53
N PRO A 825 65.11 8.50 -25.55
CA PRO A 825 63.92 7.80 -25.99
C PRO A 825 63.23 7.10 -24.79
N SER A 826 61.91 7.22 -24.62
CA SER A 826 61.11 6.21 -23.89
C SER A 826 59.63 6.57 -23.91
N ARG A 827 59.01 6.52 -25.10
CA ARG A 827 57.54 6.46 -25.20
C ARG A 827 56.99 5.34 -24.31
N THR A 828 57.73 4.23 -24.19
CA THR A 828 57.38 3.05 -23.40
C THR A 828 57.43 3.24 -21.88
N ARG A 829 58.35 4.06 -21.34
CA ARG A 829 58.45 4.31 -19.88
C ARG A 829 57.45 5.36 -19.42
N ARG A 830 57.11 6.32 -20.30
CA ARG A 830 56.06 7.35 -20.07
C ARG A 830 54.66 6.77 -20.00
N TRP A 831 54.40 5.74 -20.80
CA TRP A 831 53.11 5.07 -20.89
C TRP A 831 52.78 4.22 -19.65
N LEU A 832 53.82 3.70 -18.98
CA LEU A 832 53.69 2.85 -17.78
C LEU A 832 53.43 3.60 -16.47
N VAL A 833 53.58 4.93 -16.43
CA VAL A 833 53.46 5.71 -15.18
C VAL A 833 52.22 6.60 -15.17
N VAL A 834 51.88 7.23 -16.29
CA VAL A 834 50.80 8.24 -16.34
C VAL A 834 49.41 7.62 -16.24
N TRP A 835 49.15 6.56 -17.00
CA TRP A 835 47.84 5.89 -17.01
C TRP A 835 47.47 5.18 -15.69
N PRO A 836 48.38 4.46 -15.00
CA PRO A 836 48.05 3.90 -13.69
C PRO A 836 47.80 4.98 -12.62
N LEU A 837 48.50 6.12 -12.65
CA LEU A 837 48.21 7.24 -11.74
C LEU A 837 46.84 7.87 -12.03
N LEU A 838 46.45 7.97 -13.30
CA LEU A 838 45.12 8.44 -13.68
C LEU A 838 44.01 7.47 -13.24
N GLY A 839 44.26 6.16 -13.35
CA GLY A 839 43.37 5.12 -12.85
C GLY A 839 43.25 5.12 -11.32
N LEU A 840 44.35 5.32 -10.60
CA LEU A 840 44.35 5.46 -9.14
C LEU A 840 43.60 6.72 -8.68
N ALA A 841 43.76 7.84 -9.39
CA ALA A 841 42.97 9.06 -9.13
C ALA A 841 41.48 8.84 -9.40
N GLY A 842 41.14 8.10 -10.46
CA GLY A 842 39.76 7.70 -10.76
C GLY A 842 39.16 6.78 -9.68
N LEU A 843 39.92 5.81 -9.16
CA LEU A 843 39.51 4.95 -8.05
C LEU A 843 39.35 5.73 -6.74
N ALA A 844 40.27 6.66 -6.44
CA ALA A 844 40.15 7.53 -5.27
C ALA A 844 38.90 8.44 -5.38
N TRP A 845 38.58 8.93 -6.58
CA TRP A 845 37.36 9.67 -6.83
C TRP A 845 36.11 8.82 -6.59
N ILE A 846 36.08 7.58 -7.11
CA ILE A 846 34.97 6.64 -6.90
C ILE A 846 34.77 6.34 -5.41
N ALA A 847 35.86 6.17 -4.66
CA ALA A 847 35.81 5.82 -3.24
C ALA A 847 35.41 6.99 -2.32
N LEU A 848 35.69 8.23 -2.72
CA LEU A 848 35.59 9.40 -1.83
C LEU A 848 34.53 10.43 -2.25
N LEU A 849 34.05 10.41 -3.50
CA LEU A 849 33.23 11.48 -4.06
C LEU A 849 31.99 10.97 -4.81
N VAL A 850 30.88 11.70 -4.64
CA VAL A 850 29.63 11.55 -5.39
C VAL A 850 29.38 12.86 -6.15
N PRO A 851 29.07 12.83 -7.46
CA PRO A 851 28.78 11.65 -8.27
C PRO A 851 30.02 10.86 -8.68
N VAL A 852 29.84 9.55 -8.86
CA VAL A 852 30.89 8.55 -9.09
C VAL A 852 31.37 8.51 -10.55
N TRP A 853 30.53 8.97 -11.48
CA TRP A 853 30.79 8.84 -12.92
C TRP A 853 32.08 9.53 -13.42
N PRO A 854 32.56 10.68 -12.89
CA PRO A 854 33.82 11.26 -13.34
C PRO A 854 35.02 10.35 -13.02
N GLY A 855 34.99 9.70 -11.85
CA GLY A 855 35.99 8.70 -11.48
C GLY A 855 35.95 7.46 -12.39
N ALA A 856 34.75 7.00 -12.74
CA ALA A 856 34.58 5.88 -13.67
C ALA A 856 35.15 6.19 -15.07
N VAL A 857 34.98 7.42 -15.58
CA VAL A 857 35.55 7.86 -16.86
C VAL A 857 37.08 7.84 -16.84
N LEU A 858 37.70 8.29 -15.74
CA LEU A 858 39.16 8.28 -15.58
C LEU A 858 39.72 6.86 -15.54
N VAL A 859 39.05 5.94 -14.83
CA VAL A 859 39.43 4.52 -14.81
C VAL A 859 39.26 3.90 -16.19
N ALA A 860 38.15 4.16 -16.88
CA ALA A 860 37.90 3.64 -18.23
C ALA A 860 38.96 4.14 -19.23
N ALA A 861 39.35 5.41 -19.16
CA ALA A 861 40.42 5.97 -19.99
C ALA A 861 41.78 5.31 -19.72
N ALA A 862 42.11 5.05 -18.45
CA ALA A 862 43.33 4.34 -18.07
C ALA A 862 43.37 2.90 -18.58
N VAL A 863 42.25 2.17 -18.50
CA VAL A 863 42.13 0.80 -19.01
C VAL A 863 42.20 0.76 -20.54
N ALA A 864 41.47 1.64 -21.22
CA ALA A 864 41.47 1.74 -22.68
C ALA A 864 42.86 2.09 -23.22
N ALA A 865 43.55 3.01 -22.54
CA ALA A 865 44.95 3.28 -22.82
C ALA A 865 45.76 1.99 -22.68
N TRP A 866 45.79 1.34 -21.50
CA TRP A 866 46.59 0.14 -21.23
C TRP A 866 46.41 -0.99 -22.28
N TRP A 867 45.21 -1.14 -22.83
CA TRP A 867 44.91 -2.10 -23.89
C TRP A 867 45.62 -1.80 -25.22
N ASP A 868 45.74 -0.53 -25.61
CA ASP A 868 46.22 -0.11 -26.92
C ASP A 868 47.76 -0.25 -27.08
N GLY A 869 48.52 0.09 -26.04
CA GLY A 869 49.98 -0.11 -25.99
C GLY A 869 50.41 -1.57 -25.83
N GLY A 870 49.49 -2.48 -25.49
CA GLY A 870 49.71 -3.92 -25.58
C GLY A 870 49.79 -4.41 -27.03
N ARG A 871 49.06 -3.79 -27.96
CA ARG A 871 49.04 -4.17 -29.39
C ARG A 871 50.28 -3.73 -30.15
N THR A 872 50.89 -2.60 -29.79
CA THR A 872 52.10 -2.09 -30.47
C THR A 872 53.38 -2.88 -30.14
N ARG A 873 53.36 -3.79 -29.16
CA ARG A 873 54.49 -4.69 -28.83
C ARG A 873 54.52 -6.01 -29.63
N ARG A 874 53.50 -6.33 -30.44
CA ARG A 874 53.44 -7.57 -31.24
C ARG A 874 53.52 -7.27 -32.75
N ARG A 875 54.68 -6.80 -33.23
CA ARG A 875 55.07 -6.93 -34.64
C ARG A 875 56.40 -7.70 -34.71
N PRO A 876 56.46 -8.88 -35.36
CA PRO A 876 57.70 -9.64 -35.50
C PRO A 876 58.63 -8.98 -36.54
N LEU A 877 59.91 -8.92 -36.21
CA LEU A 877 61.01 -8.60 -37.13
C LEU A 877 61.23 -9.80 -38.07
N SER A 878 60.99 -9.62 -39.37
CA SER A 878 61.42 -10.56 -40.40
C SER A 878 61.78 -9.79 -41.68
N GLY A 879 63.02 -9.96 -42.15
CA GLY A 879 63.42 -9.72 -43.54
C GLY A 879 64.46 -8.61 -43.76
N VAL A 880 65.73 -8.95 -43.61
CA VAL A 880 66.85 -8.29 -44.32
C VAL A 880 67.43 -9.34 -45.28
N GLY A 881 67.55 -9.00 -46.57
CA GLY A 881 68.43 -9.73 -47.49
C GLY A 881 68.03 -9.66 -48.97
N ALA A 882 68.82 -8.86 -49.73
CA ALA A 882 69.04 -8.87 -51.19
C ALA A 882 67.82 -8.59 -52.09
N GLY A 883 67.84 -7.67 -53.06
CA GLY A 883 68.94 -7.32 -53.95
C GLY A 883 68.46 -7.62 -55.38
N ASP A 884 68.62 -6.63 -56.26
CA ASP A 884 68.45 -6.67 -57.71
C ASP A 884 67.06 -6.46 -58.36
N SER A 885 66.92 -5.22 -58.84
CA SER A 885 66.97 -4.89 -60.27
C SER A 885 65.76 -5.20 -61.16
N THR A 886 65.24 -4.08 -61.65
CA THR A 886 64.87 -3.79 -63.05
C THR A 886 63.56 -4.32 -63.62
N ALA A 887 62.84 -3.32 -64.14
CA ALA A 887 62.27 -3.26 -65.48
C ALA A 887 60.76 -3.50 -65.61
N LEU A 888 60.08 -2.36 -65.75
CA LEU A 888 59.33 -1.96 -66.94
C LEU A 888 58.07 -2.78 -67.29
N LEU A 889 56.95 -2.04 -67.34
CA LEU A 889 56.00 -1.94 -68.48
C LEU A 889 55.50 -3.29 -69.06
N ASN A 890 54.22 -3.53 -69.31
CA ASN A 890 53.17 -2.59 -69.70
C ASN A 890 51.87 -3.39 -69.91
N THR A 891 50.73 -2.70 -69.90
CA THR A 891 49.53 -2.96 -70.74
C THR A 891 48.76 -4.29 -70.68
N ALA A 892 47.45 -4.10 -70.50
CA ALA A 892 46.31 -4.86 -71.04
C ALA A 892 45.95 -6.19 -70.35
N ARG A 893 45.04 -6.14 -69.37
CA ARG A 893 43.58 -6.18 -69.56
C ARG A 893 42.85 -5.87 -68.27
#